data_AF-A0A6L7GGE5-F1
#
_entry.id   AF-A0A6L7GGE5-F1
#
_cell.length_a   1.000
_cell.length_b   1.000
_cell.length_c   1.000
_cell.angle_alpha   90.00
_cell.angle_beta   90.00
_cell.angle_gamma   90.00
#
_symmetry.space_group_name_H-M   'P 1'
#
loop_
_entity.id
_entity.type
_entity.pdbx_description
1 polymer ?
#
loop_
_entity_poly.entity_id
_entity_poly.type
_entity_poly.pdbx_seq_one_letter_code
_entity_poly.pdbx_strand_id
1 'polypeptide(L)'
;MVGHLPPKAAVGRAIKLVASKHVKVSPPSDYRGEETLVLNIAQLVMAAAKYKLLPRRKLASVLGRYLPKDPPRALCSRFQTEQGRRFAYLRAHSVRASLRSETVEQTQVAEPKLKKLLNRKGYQSDGDLVRFEQQTAALLPWHKLWCDFELGRIQECQMGTMLNEAAVNSRKAEDRLYGERSATVDEIASIWSMILSAVHTSPGWQSLADWRDNLKHPLPVYVSVNVIRRAARSGNAAAALDWASYASILHSPVREDAESKADGFLSISRAILVASEAEAKHYFDQAVMAGAEIGQENLSRWTALIELALACRMDGFDHPELAYGFSRAAELTEQHDASQKYFDWDGTVRALAALSPRSVPAILSRWADRRVGDQGRLAPAAFLGLAREGHLTGNSCFALLPFRWRWTYSELLEQAFASAQSETHLSVREGLFFRYVQHLRLGSREWSKIGDVLSGAGLSPHLAHEQMAQMELREKIERDRTKDHYRTPSSSAKTAKEVDLTDIDWTTAGGILDANERFKKGEGWLEPSKFFATAIKATPVGKEPALFGALDEAGLVHLYDLSSLLSTVPVSWRRRPAVNAALDELILSTFKRDCFSVQASNLFQVLSLEDAVAGSGLTKQGLASEVVRAIASSSVDPGSQAMFQLAGLLAILLNPEEAKDALKTALEFYEQFHEAEDGDGPWSEALEPPESVSESLAGYVFAALGSPEPSRRWEAAHCIYLLASVGDKEMLRNIISFAMGGQATAFHGHQLFFYELNAQQWLMIGLARSALDKPEAIGAVADYLRSKATRSNQHVLIRHFAAKALRELARGGALSLGAAEVSKLSMIDEGALPPLDVANRGHAPDHADVERKYEDARFHFDIDFRKYYMSPLASAFGLFEAEIEIEAERVIADDWGLTFSGRYDEDERAKRGFFSRL
;
A
#
# COMPACT_ATOMS: atom_id res chain seq x y z
N MET A 1 -16.03 -28.85 21.98
CA MET A 1 -17.17 -28.92 22.91
C MET A 1 -16.86 -27.99 24.07
N VAL A 2 -17.71 -27.00 24.33
CA VAL A 2 -17.57 -26.10 25.50
C VAL A 2 -18.31 -26.78 26.66
N GLY A 3 -17.70 -26.87 27.85
CA GLY A 3 -18.36 -27.40 29.06
C GLY A 3 -18.57 -28.92 29.15
N HIS A 4 -18.36 -29.70 28.09
CA HIS A 4 -18.54 -31.16 28.14
C HIS A 4 -17.22 -31.93 28.14
N LEU A 5 -17.06 -32.80 29.14
CA LEU A 5 -16.01 -33.81 29.14
C LEU A 5 -16.37 -34.95 28.17
N PRO A 6 -15.42 -35.50 27.41
CA PRO A 6 -15.68 -36.69 26.62
C PRO A 6 -16.13 -37.86 27.51
N PRO A 7 -16.88 -38.84 26.99
CA PRO A 7 -17.36 -39.98 27.76
C PRO A 7 -16.21 -40.69 28.49
N LYS A 8 -16.41 -41.01 29.78
CA LYS A 8 -15.37 -41.61 30.65
C LYS A 8 -14.70 -42.85 30.04
N ALA A 9 -15.47 -43.69 29.34
CA ALA A 9 -14.95 -44.88 28.66
C ALA A 9 -13.99 -44.53 27.50
N ALA A 10 -14.30 -43.49 26.71
CA ALA A 10 -13.44 -43.02 25.63
C ALA A 10 -12.14 -42.42 26.18
N VAL A 11 -12.23 -41.56 27.21
CA VAL A 11 -11.05 -41.01 27.91
C VAL A 11 -10.19 -42.12 28.50
N GLY A 12 -10.81 -43.14 29.11
CA GLY A 12 -10.13 -44.31 29.67
C GLY A 12 -9.35 -45.12 28.64
N ARG A 13 -9.88 -45.32 27.43
CA ARG A 13 -9.16 -45.98 26.33
C ARG A 13 -8.01 -45.12 25.82
N ALA A 14 -8.29 -43.84 25.53
CA ALA A 14 -7.31 -42.92 24.99
C ALA A 14 -6.12 -42.71 25.94
N ILE A 15 -6.37 -42.49 27.24
CA ILE A 15 -5.28 -42.29 28.21
C ILE A 15 -4.44 -43.56 28.41
N LYS A 16 -5.02 -44.75 28.31
CA LYS A 16 -4.25 -46.02 28.36
C LYS A 16 -3.31 -46.15 27.16
N LEU A 17 -3.79 -45.82 25.96
CA LEU A 17 -2.97 -45.81 24.74
C LEU A 17 -1.82 -44.80 24.85
N VAL A 18 -2.14 -43.56 25.22
CA VAL A 18 -1.17 -42.46 25.37
C VAL A 18 -0.23 -42.68 26.58
N ALA A 19 -0.59 -43.51 27.55
CA ALA A 19 0.31 -43.90 28.65
C ALA A 19 1.24 -45.08 28.30
N SER A 20 0.97 -45.81 27.21
CA SER A 20 1.81 -46.95 26.79
C SER A 20 3.17 -46.46 26.29
N LYS A 21 4.26 -47.10 26.75
CA LYS A 21 5.63 -46.79 26.30
C LYS A 21 5.84 -47.10 24.80
N HIS A 22 5.02 -47.97 24.22
CA HIS A 22 5.12 -48.42 22.83
C HIS A 22 4.31 -47.55 21.85
N VAL A 23 3.56 -46.57 22.34
CA VAL A 23 2.74 -45.69 21.50
C VAL A 23 3.23 -44.26 21.68
N LYS A 24 3.60 -43.61 20.58
CA LYS A 24 3.87 -42.17 20.53
C LYS A 24 3.00 -41.57 19.42
N VAL A 25 2.14 -40.63 19.79
CA VAL A 25 1.26 -39.94 18.84
C VAL A 25 2.11 -38.87 18.16
N SER A 26 2.11 -38.88 16.83
CA SER A 26 2.79 -37.88 16.01
C SER A 26 1.91 -36.62 15.86
N PRO A 27 2.52 -35.43 15.73
CA PRO A 27 1.78 -34.22 15.39
C PRO A 27 1.16 -34.35 13.98
N PRO A 28 0.04 -33.67 13.71
CA PRO A 28 -0.44 -33.42 12.35
C PRO A 28 0.66 -32.85 11.44
N SER A 29 0.55 -33.06 10.13
CA SER A 29 1.51 -32.59 9.13
C SER A 29 1.48 -31.07 8.87
N ASP A 30 0.61 -30.33 9.55
CA ASP A 30 0.52 -28.89 9.43
C ASP A 30 1.57 -28.16 10.30
N TYR A 31 1.80 -26.87 10.00
CA TYR A 31 2.79 -26.04 10.69
C TYR A 31 2.49 -25.80 12.18
N ARG A 32 1.26 -26.12 12.64
CA ARG A 32 0.77 -26.05 14.03
C ARG A 32 0.65 -27.43 14.69
N GLY A 33 1.17 -28.48 14.05
CA GLY A 33 0.90 -29.85 14.47
C GLY A 33 1.39 -30.14 15.89
N GLU A 34 2.55 -29.59 16.26
CA GLU A 34 3.10 -29.76 17.61
C GLU A 34 2.23 -29.08 18.69
N GLU A 35 1.71 -27.89 18.42
CA GLU A 35 0.82 -27.16 19.35
C GLU A 35 -0.47 -27.92 19.58
N THR A 36 -1.09 -28.35 18.48
CA THR A 36 -2.33 -29.10 18.47
C THR A 36 -2.17 -30.40 19.27
N LEU A 37 -1.05 -31.10 19.09
CA LEU A 37 -0.73 -32.30 19.85
C LEU A 37 -0.61 -31.98 21.36
N VAL A 38 0.22 -31.01 21.74
CA VAL A 38 0.47 -30.66 23.15
C VAL A 38 -0.83 -30.27 23.86
N LEU A 39 -1.65 -29.42 23.24
CA LEU A 39 -2.90 -28.97 23.81
C LEU A 39 -3.90 -30.13 23.98
N ASN A 40 -4.05 -30.98 22.97
CA ASN A 40 -4.95 -32.14 23.04
C ASN A 40 -4.52 -33.18 24.09
N ILE A 41 -3.21 -33.43 24.23
CA ILE A 41 -2.69 -34.31 25.28
C ILE A 41 -2.92 -33.68 26.66
N ALA A 42 -2.71 -32.37 26.82
CA ALA A 42 -2.99 -31.67 28.08
C ALA A 42 -4.48 -31.78 28.47
N GLN A 43 -5.40 -31.58 27.53
CA GLN A 43 -6.84 -31.72 27.75
C GLN A 43 -7.24 -33.16 28.09
N LEU A 44 -6.70 -34.16 27.39
CA LEU A 44 -6.94 -35.58 27.68
C LEU A 44 -6.45 -35.96 29.09
N VAL A 45 -5.26 -35.47 29.46
CA VAL A 45 -4.67 -35.68 30.79
C VAL A 45 -5.53 -35.04 31.88
N MET A 46 -6.04 -33.83 31.66
CA MET A 46 -6.95 -33.16 32.59
C MET A 46 -8.27 -33.89 32.75
N ALA A 47 -8.90 -34.32 31.64
CA ALA A 47 -10.11 -35.13 31.69
C ALA A 47 -9.89 -36.46 32.45
N ALA A 48 -8.75 -37.12 32.23
CA ALA A 48 -8.40 -38.35 32.93
C ALA A 48 -8.16 -38.12 34.44
N ALA A 49 -7.60 -36.96 34.81
CA ALA A 49 -7.42 -36.56 36.20
C ALA A 49 -8.78 -36.34 36.89
N LYS A 50 -9.71 -35.65 36.22
CA LYS A 50 -11.07 -35.37 36.72
C LYS A 50 -11.88 -36.66 36.92
N TYR A 51 -11.77 -37.61 36.00
CA TYR A 51 -12.39 -38.94 36.12
C TYR A 51 -11.65 -39.91 37.05
N LYS A 52 -10.53 -39.51 37.66
CA LYS A 52 -9.68 -40.33 38.55
C LYS A 52 -9.23 -41.65 37.91
N LEU A 53 -8.89 -41.64 36.61
CA LEU A 53 -8.59 -42.86 35.83
C LEU A 53 -7.17 -43.39 36.03
N LEU A 54 -6.22 -42.53 36.43
CA LEU A 54 -4.83 -42.87 36.73
C LEU A 54 -4.30 -41.98 37.87
N PRO A 55 -3.24 -42.40 38.60
CA PRO A 55 -2.59 -41.55 39.60
C PRO A 55 -2.07 -40.25 38.99
N ARG A 56 -2.23 -39.12 39.71
CA ARG A 56 -1.81 -37.78 39.22
C ARG A 56 -0.33 -37.72 38.82
N ARG A 57 0.56 -38.40 39.55
CA ARG A 57 1.99 -38.52 39.17
C ARG A 57 2.21 -39.21 37.83
N LYS A 58 1.43 -40.27 37.55
CA LYS A 58 1.50 -40.99 36.27
C LYS A 58 0.98 -40.12 35.13
N LEU A 59 -0.12 -39.40 35.35
CA LEU A 59 -0.66 -38.42 34.39
C LEU A 59 0.33 -37.28 34.07
N ALA A 60 1.01 -36.74 35.09
CA ALA A 60 2.06 -35.74 34.90
C ALA A 60 3.24 -36.29 34.09
N SER A 61 3.61 -37.56 34.29
CA SER A 61 4.65 -38.23 33.50
C SER A 61 4.23 -38.45 32.05
N VAL A 62 2.95 -38.77 31.79
CA VAL A 62 2.41 -38.89 30.44
C VAL A 62 2.51 -37.56 29.72
N LEU A 63 2.01 -36.47 30.32
CA LEU A 63 2.10 -35.14 29.72
C LEU A 63 3.55 -34.69 29.49
N GLY A 64 4.45 -34.99 30.45
CA GLY A 64 5.87 -34.70 30.34
C GLY A 64 6.55 -35.33 29.11
N ARG A 65 6.06 -36.47 28.62
CA ARG A 65 6.58 -37.16 27.44
C ARG A 65 6.25 -36.45 26.12
N TYR A 66 5.15 -35.68 26.11
CA TYR A 66 4.65 -34.99 24.92
C TYR A 66 4.97 -33.50 24.90
N LEU A 67 5.54 -32.96 25.98
CA LEU A 67 6.08 -31.60 25.96
C LEU A 67 7.37 -31.54 25.10
N PRO A 68 7.57 -30.46 24.32
CA PRO A 68 8.78 -30.32 23.52
C PRO A 68 10.01 -30.20 24.42
N LYS A 69 11.15 -30.72 23.94
CA LYS A 69 12.41 -30.73 24.69
C LYS A 69 12.91 -29.31 24.96
N ASP A 70 12.76 -28.43 23.98
CA ASP A 70 13.12 -27.02 24.05
C ASP A 70 11.86 -26.15 24.14
N PRO A 71 11.82 -25.13 25.01
CA PRO A 71 10.73 -24.16 25.05
C PRO A 71 10.63 -23.37 23.73
N PRO A 72 9.42 -23.04 23.27
CA PRO A 72 9.24 -22.33 22.01
C PRO A 72 9.68 -20.87 22.11
N ARG A 73 10.31 -20.35 21.06
CA ARG A 73 10.63 -18.90 20.91
C ARG A 73 9.39 -18.00 20.97
N ALA A 74 8.21 -18.56 20.73
CA ALA A 74 6.94 -17.82 20.78
C ALA A 74 6.60 -17.23 22.17
N LEU A 75 7.30 -17.65 23.24
CA LEU A 75 7.11 -17.12 24.59
C LEU A 75 7.52 -15.64 24.76
N CYS A 76 8.28 -15.07 23.82
CA CYS A 76 8.62 -13.64 23.77
C CYS A 76 8.06 -12.90 22.52
N SER A 77 7.22 -13.59 21.73
CA SER A 77 6.65 -13.04 20.50
C SER A 77 5.68 -11.89 20.78
N ARG A 78 5.71 -10.85 19.94
CA ARG A 78 4.69 -9.78 19.93
C ARG A 78 3.41 -10.20 19.21
N PHE A 79 3.50 -11.14 18.28
CA PHE A 79 2.39 -11.62 17.47
C PHE A 79 1.84 -12.95 18.00
N GLN A 80 0.52 -13.12 18.02
CA GLN A 80 -0.17 -14.29 18.56
C GLN A 80 -1.44 -14.68 17.83
N THR A 81 -1.88 -15.90 18.14
CA THR A 81 -3.25 -16.42 17.97
C THR A 81 -3.62 -17.27 19.21
N GLU A 82 -4.91 -17.35 19.58
CA GLU A 82 -5.44 -18.11 20.75
C GLU A 82 -5.04 -19.60 20.78
N GLN A 83 -4.68 -20.17 19.61
CA GLN A 83 -4.22 -21.55 19.45
C GLN A 83 -2.70 -21.65 19.23
N GLY A 84 -1.97 -20.59 19.52
CA GLY A 84 -0.54 -20.50 19.27
C GLY A 84 0.32 -21.30 20.26
N ARG A 85 1.60 -21.40 19.92
CA ARG A 85 2.66 -22.09 20.71
C ARG A 85 2.72 -21.67 22.17
N ARG A 86 2.51 -20.39 22.48
CA ARG A 86 2.59 -19.88 23.85
C ARG A 86 1.47 -20.44 24.74
N PHE A 87 0.21 -20.26 24.35
CA PHE A 87 -0.95 -20.79 25.04
C PHE A 87 -0.84 -22.29 25.32
N ALA A 88 -0.56 -23.10 24.29
CA ALA A 88 -0.47 -24.55 24.41
C ALA A 88 0.63 -24.98 25.38
N TYR A 89 1.78 -24.32 25.32
CA TYR A 89 2.93 -24.62 26.17
C TYR A 89 2.68 -24.25 27.63
N LEU A 90 2.21 -23.02 27.90
CA LEU A 90 1.90 -22.56 29.27
C LEU A 90 0.76 -23.40 29.89
N ARG A 91 -0.26 -23.75 29.10
CA ARG A 91 -1.34 -24.66 29.53
C ARG A 91 -0.79 -26.00 29.98
N ALA A 92 0.02 -26.65 29.14
CA ALA A 92 0.54 -27.99 29.43
C ALA A 92 1.49 -28.00 30.64
N HIS A 93 2.35 -26.98 30.79
CA HIS A 93 3.20 -26.84 31.97
C HIS A 93 2.40 -26.59 33.25
N SER A 94 1.37 -25.75 33.19
CA SER A 94 0.49 -25.47 34.33
C SER A 94 -0.29 -26.70 34.77
N VAL A 95 -0.79 -27.52 33.83
CA VAL A 95 -1.41 -28.81 34.13
C VAL A 95 -0.43 -29.76 34.80
N ARG A 96 0.79 -29.88 34.26
CA ARG A 96 1.82 -30.78 34.79
C ARG A 96 2.22 -30.41 36.22
N ALA A 97 2.48 -29.12 36.46
CA ALA A 97 2.81 -28.61 37.79
C ALA A 97 1.66 -28.81 38.77
N SER A 98 0.43 -28.49 38.34
CA SER A 98 -0.77 -28.68 39.15
C SER A 98 -0.97 -30.13 39.56
N LEU A 99 -0.77 -31.10 38.65
CA LEU A 99 -0.87 -32.54 38.99
C LEU A 99 0.18 -33.01 40.00
N ARG A 100 1.30 -32.30 40.12
CA ARG A 100 2.36 -32.54 41.11
C ARG A 100 2.21 -31.72 42.40
N SER A 101 1.21 -30.84 42.45
CA SER A 101 1.05 -29.84 43.51
C SER A 101 2.24 -28.86 43.60
N GLU A 102 2.82 -28.53 42.45
CA GLU A 102 3.92 -27.57 42.27
C GLU A 102 3.39 -26.27 41.63
N THR A 103 4.10 -25.15 41.79
CA THR A 103 3.87 -23.91 41.05
C THR A 103 4.80 -23.79 39.85
N VAL A 104 4.30 -23.26 38.73
CA VAL A 104 5.15 -23.00 37.55
C VAL A 104 6.00 -21.76 37.82
N GLU A 105 7.32 -21.92 37.81
CA GLU A 105 8.26 -20.80 37.83
C GLU A 105 8.64 -20.39 36.40
N GLN A 106 8.90 -19.10 36.17
CA GLN A 106 9.30 -18.58 34.86
C GLN A 106 10.57 -19.27 34.32
N THR A 107 11.50 -19.64 35.21
CA THR A 107 12.74 -20.36 34.89
C THR A 107 12.51 -21.78 34.32
N GLN A 108 11.33 -22.37 34.55
CA GLN A 108 10.95 -23.70 34.08
C GLN A 108 10.38 -23.69 32.67
N VAL A 109 9.85 -22.54 32.23
CA VAL A 109 9.27 -22.34 30.90
C VAL A 109 10.17 -21.51 29.97
N ALA A 110 11.22 -20.88 30.49
CA ALA A 110 12.19 -20.09 29.72
C ALA A 110 13.08 -20.95 28.81
N GLU A 111 13.28 -20.51 27.57
CA GLU A 111 14.24 -21.11 26.63
C GLU A 111 15.69 -21.05 27.18
N PRO A 112 16.62 -21.90 26.71
CA PRO A 112 17.98 -21.96 27.27
C PRO A 112 18.73 -20.63 27.30
N LYS A 113 18.50 -19.75 26.30
CA LYS A 113 19.09 -18.40 26.24
C LYS A 113 18.50 -17.50 27.33
N LEU A 114 17.17 -17.36 27.38
CA LEU A 114 16.47 -16.58 28.40
C LEU A 114 16.73 -17.12 29.81
N LYS A 115 16.80 -18.43 30.00
CA LYS A 115 17.13 -19.06 31.28
C LYS A 115 18.53 -18.68 31.78
N LYS A 116 19.50 -18.53 30.88
CA LYS A 116 20.83 -17.99 31.24
C LYS A 116 20.76 -16.52 31.62
N LEU A 117 19.92 -15.73 30.95
CA LEU A 117 19.75 -14.30 31.23
C LEU A 117 19.03 -14.06 32.57
N LEU A 118 17.96 -14.80 32.86
CA LEU A 118 17.23 -14.79 34.14
C LEU A 118 18.13 -15.10 35.35
N ASN A 119 19.15 -15.92 35.16
CA ASN A 119 20.07 -16.32 36.23
C ASN A 119 21.26 -15.34 36.43
N ARG A 120 21.41 -14.30 35.59
CA ARG A 120 22.46 -13.28 35.74
C ARG A 120 21.97 -12.16 36.67
N LYS A 121 22.78 -11.80 37.68
CA LYS A 121 22.54 -10.60 38.52
C LYS A 121 23.12 -9.36 37.82
N GLY A 122 22.28 -8.44 37.36
CA GLY A 122 22.68 -7.14 36.78
C GLY A 122 21.70 -6.62 35.73
N TYR A 123 21.61 -5.29 35.60
CA TYR A 123 20.69 -4.59 34.69
C TYR A 123 20.90 -5.07 33.24
N GLN A 124 19.87 -5.66 32.61
CA GLN A 124 19.94 -6.09 31.22
C GLN A 124 18.83 -5.41 30.41
N SER A 125 19.25 -4.59 29.46
CA SER A 125 18.43 -3.93 28.44
C SER A 125 18.00 -4.91 27.32
N ASP A 126 17.73 -6.18 27.63
CA ASP A 126 17.31 -7.16 26.63
C ASP A 126 15.78 -7.13 26.49
N GLY A 127 15.31 -6.59 25.37
CA GLY A 127 13.89 -6.43 25.11
C GLY A 127 13.13 -7.74 24.97
N ASP A 128 13.77 -8.88 24.67
CA ASP A 128 13.12 -10.19 24.63
C ASP A 128 12.91 -10.76 26.04
N LEU A 129 13.87 -10.53 26.95
CA LEU A 129 13.77 -10.95 28.36
C LEU A 129 12.62 -10.23 29.07
N VAL A 130 12.58 -8.90 28.95
CA VAL A 130 11.52 -8.08 29.56
C VAL A 130 10.15 -8.50 29.05
N ARG A 131 10.00 -8.70 27.72
CA ARG A 131 8.75 -9.19 27.12
C ARG A 131 8.36 -10.57 27.64
N PHE A 132 9.31 -11.50 27.71
CA PHE A 132 9.05 -12.84 28.25
C PHE A 132 8.57 -12.80 29.71
N GLU A 133 9.26 -12.05 30.57
CA GLU A 133 8.90 -11.96 31.99
C GLU A 133 7.50 -11.37 32.18
N GLN A 134 7.16 -10.34 31.42
CA GLN A 134 5.84 -9.70 31.49
C GLN A 134 4.74 -10.60 30.96
N GLN A 135 4.91 -11.16 29.75
CA GLN A 135 3.90 -12.01 29.12
C GLN A 135 3.62 -13.26 29.96
N THR A 136 4.66 -13.91 30.49
CA THR A 136 4.47 -15.08 31.35
C THR A 136 3.91 -14.72 32.73
N ALA A 137 4.32 -13.60 33.34
CA ALA A 137 3.74 -13.13 34.59
C ALA A 137 2.25 -12.77 34.44
N ALA A 138 1.85 -12.22 33.29
CA ALA A 138 0.47 -11.87 33.00
C ALA A 138 -0.43 -13.11 32.82
N LEU A 139 0.07 -14.19 32.20
CA LEU A 139 -0.72 -15.37 31.81
C LEU A 139 -0.72 -16.53 32.81
N LEU A 140 0.40 -16.75 33.53
CA LEU A 140 0.51 -17.88 34.46
C LEU A 140 -0.59 -17.89 35.56
N PRO A 141 -1.02 -16.74 36.14
CA PRO A 141 -2.14 -16.71 37.07
C PRO A 141 -3.43 -17.29 36.48
N TRP A 142 -3.74 -16.96 35.23
CA TRP A 142 -4.93 -17.46 34.52
C TRP A 142 -4.87 -18.97 34.24
N HIS A 143 -3.72 -19.46 33.78
CA HIS A 143 -3.55 -20.90 33.56
C HIS A 143 -3.62 -21.71 34.85
N LYS A 144 -3.05 -21.19 35.95
CA LYS A 144 -3.13 -21.80 37.28
C LYS A 144 -4.57 -21.85 37.78
N LEU A 145 -5.28 -20.72 37.72
CA LEU A 145 -6.68 -20.63 38.13
C LEU A 145 -7.56 -21.66 37.41
N TRP A 146 -7.41 -21.77 36.08
CA TRP A 146 -8.11 -22.78 35.31
C TRP A 146 -7.77 -24.22 35.75
N CYS A 147 -6.50 -24.53 36.03
CA CYS A 147 -6.10 -25.86 36.48
C CYS A 147 -6.69 -26.20 37.86
N ASP A 148 -6.65 -25.25 38.78
CA ASP A 148 -7.16 -25.43 40.14
C ASP A 148 -8.68 -25.61 40.14
N PHE A 149 -9.38 -24.86 39.29
CA PHE A 149 -10.80 -25.05 39.02
C PHE A 149 -11.12 -26.45 38.48
N GLU A 150 -10.47 -26.88 37.39
CA GLU A 150 -10.75 -28.18 36.76
C GLU A 150 -10.41 -29.39 37.65
N LEU A 151 -9.46 -29.22 38.57
CA LEU A 151 -9.11 -30.24 39.56
C LEU A 151 -10.02 -30.24 40.80
N GLY A 152 -11.00 -29.33 40.86
CA GLY A 152 -11.95 -29.19 41.97
C GLY A 152 -11.32 -28.66 43.26
N ARG A 153 -10.27 -27.83 43.17
CA ARG A 153 -9.59 -27.21 44.32
C ARG A 153 -10.22 -25.89 44.75
N ILE A 154 -10.96 -25.26 43.84
CA ILE A 154 -11.63 -23.98 44.06
C ILE A 154 -13.14 -24.25 44.03
N GLN A 155 -13.86 -23.76 45.03
CA GLN A 155 -15.33 -23.81 45.05
C GLN A 155 -15.91 -22.65 44.22
N GLU A 156 -17.10 -22.84 43.66
CA GLU A 156 -17.76 -21.84 42.80
C GLU A 156 -17.96 -20.49 43.52
N CYS A 157 -18.24 -20.51 44.83
CA CYS A 157 -18.40 -19.30 45.65
C CYS A 157 -17.10 -18.47 45.76
N GLN A 158 -15.93 -19.06 45.54
CA GLN A 158 -14.62 -18.39 45.58
C GLN A 158 -14.20 -17.88 44.20
N MET A 159 -14.92 -18.24 43.14
CA MET A 159 -14.50 -17.98 41.76
C MET A 159 -14.40 -16.48 41.45
N GLY A 160 -15.35 -15.67 41.90
CA GLY A 160 -15.33 -14.22 41.67
C GLY A 160 -14.08 -13.55 42.24
N THR A 161 -13.71 -13.88 43.48
CA THR A 161 -12.49 -13.37 44.12
C THR A 161 -11.23 -13.80 43.37
N MET A 162 -11.14 -15.07 42.99
CA MET A 162 -9.97 -15.61 42.29
C MET A 162 -9.79 -15.03 40.87
N LEU A 163 -10.89 -14.75 40.16
CA LEU A 163 -10.86 -14.07 38.86
C LEU A 163 -10.31 -12.64 39.01
N ASN A 164 -10.78 -11.89 40.02
CA ASN A 164 -10.28 -10.55 40.31
C ASN A 164 -8.80 -10.55 40.68
N GLU A 165 -8.34 -11.49 41.51
CA GLU A 165 -6.93 -11.63 41.85
C GLU A 165 -6.05 -11.93 40.61
N ALA A 166 -6.53 -12.80 39.71
CA ALA A 166 -5.83 -13.08 38.46
C ALA A 166 -5.74 -11.82 37.57
N ALA A 167 -6.83 -11.05 37.45
CA ALA A 167 -6.86 -9.81 36.68
C ALA A 167 -5.92 -8.74 37.24
N VAL A 168 -5.89 -8.53 38.56
CA VAL A 168 -4.99 -7.57 39.22
C VAL A 168 -3.53 -7.95 39.03
N ASN A 169 -3.19 -9.24 39.18
CA ASN A 169 -1.84 -9.73 38.97
C ASN A 169 -1.39 -9.57 37.51
N SER A 170 -2.31 -9.78 36.57
CA SER A 170 -2.06 -9.61 35.15
C SER A 170 -1.78 -8.14 34.80
N ARG A 171 -2.61 -7.20 35.28
CA ARG A 171 -2.41 -5.75 35.07
C ARG A 171 -1.07 -5.26 35.62
N LYS A 172 -0.71 -5.67 36.84
CA LYS A 172 0.60 -5.33 37.45
C LYS A 172 1.81 -5.80 36.63
N ALA A 173 1.66 -6.87 35.85
CA ALA A 173 2.70 -7.36 34.97
C ALA A 173 2.79 -6.55 33.66
N GLU A 174 1.66 -6.06 33.15
CA GLU A 174 1.57 -5.27 31.92
C GLU A 174 1.99 -3.80 32.09
N ASP A 175 1.73 -3.17 33.25
CA ASP A 175 2.05 -1.75 33.55
C ASP A 175 3.56 -1.41 33.54
N ARG A 176 4.44 -2.40 33.32
CA ARG A 176 5.90 -2.25 33.36
C ARG A 176 6.53 -1.79 32.04
N LEU A 177 5.76 -1.45 31.00
CA LEU A 177 6.26 -0.95 29.69
C LEU A 177 5.35 0.11 29.05
N TYR A 178 5.99 1.04 28.31
CA TYR A 178 5.37 1.92 27.31
C TYR A 178 5.15 1.14 25.99
N GLY A 179 4.30 0.10 26.02
CA GLY A 179 3.82 -0.56 24.81
C GLY A 179 2.42 -0.07 24.45
N GLU A 180 2.19 0.27 23.18
CA GLU A 180 0.85 0.68 22.71
C GLU A 180 -0.16 -0.48 22.82
N ARG A 181 0.17 -1.66 22.28
CA ARG A 181 -0.72 -2.84 22.28
C ARG A 181 -0.29 -3.92 23.28
N SER A 182 -1.22 -4.38 24.12
CA SER A 182 -0.99 -5.54 25.00
C SER A 182 -0.91 -6.83 24.18
N ALA A 183 0.10 -7.64 24.48
CA ALA A 183 0.30 -8.92 23.81
C ALA A 183 -0.54 -10.04 24.44
N THR A 184 -1.15 -9.88 25.61
CA THR A 184 -1.69 -11.01 26.40
C THR A 184 -3.21 -11.05 26.45
N VAL A 185 -3.87 -9.99 26.01
CA VAL A 185 -5.33 -9.78 26.13
C VAL A 185 -6.17 -10.88 25.46
N ASP A 186 -5.79 -11.34 24.26
CA ASP A 186 -6.52 -12.40 23.52
C ASP A 186 -6.56 -13.70 24.31
N GLU A 187 -5.40 -14.12 24.84
CA GLU A 187 -5.27 -15.32 25.64
C GLU A 187 -6.03 -15.15 26.97
N ILE A 188 -5.93 -14.00 27.64
CA ILE A 188 -6.65 -13.72 28.90
C ILE A 188 -8.17 -13.86 28.71
N ALA A 189 -8.74 -13.16 27.72
CA ALA A 189 -10.17 -13.22 27.40
C ALA A 189 -10.62 -14.68 27.14
N SER A 190 -9.75 -15.43 26.47
CA SER A 190 -9.99 -16.83 26.14
C SER A 190 -9.99 -17.75 27.35
N ILE A 191 -9.03 -17.60 28.26
CA ILE A 191 -8.98 -18.41 29.50
C ILE A 191 -10.14 -18.03 30.41
N TRP A 192 -10.41 -16.74 30.57
CA TRP A 192 -11.45 -16.22 31.45
C TRP A 192 -12.83 -16.71 31.02
N SER A 193 -13.20 -16.53 29.75
CA SER A 193 -14.48 -17.03 29.20
C SER A 193 -14.60 -18.56 29.27
N MET A 194 -13.49 -19.29 29.16
CA MET A 194 -13.48 -20.75 29.34
C MET A 194 -13.82 -21.16 30.76
N ILE A 195 -13.26 -20.49 31.77
CA ILE A 195 -13.58 -20.73 33.19
C ILE A 195 -15.06 -20.41 33.45
N LEU A 196 -15.54 -19.24 33.01
CA LEU A 196 -16.93 -18.82 33.22
C LEU A 196 -17.94 -19.76 32.57
N SER A 197 -17.62 -20.32 31.40
CA SER A 197 -18.50 -21.27 30.70
C SER A 197 -18.75 -22.57 31.47
N ALA A 198 -17.92 -22.88 32.47
CA ALA A 198 -18.04 -24.08 33.29
C ALA A 198 -18.69 -23.83 34.67
N VAL A 199 -18.84 -22.57 35.08
CA VAL A 199 -19.37 -22.17 36.41
C VAL A 199 -20.79 -21.57 36.32
N HIS A 200 -21.24 -21.20 35.11
CA HIS A 200 -22.59 -20.66 34.85
C HIS A 200 -22.99 -19.42 35.70
N THR A 201 -22.04 -18.65 36.23
CA THR A 201 -22.31 -17.49 37.09
C THR A 201 -22.40 -16.17 36.30
N SER A 202 -23.55 -15.49 36.35
CA SER A 202 -23.76 -14.22 35.62
C SER A 202 -22.81 -13.07 36.01
N PRO A 203 -22.48 -12.81 37.30
CA PRO A 203 -21.61 -11.68 37.68
C PRO A 203 -20.20 -11.75 37.08
N GLY A 204 -19.66 -12.96 36.87
CA GLY A 204 -18.32 -13.12 36.31
C GLY A 204 -18.22 -12.73 34.83
N TRP A 205 -19.33 -12.81 34.09
CA TRP A 205 -19.39 -12.36 32.69
C TRP A 205 -19.41 -10.83 32.59
N GLN A 206 -20.08 -10.15 33.53
CA GLN A 206 -20.05 -8.68 33.59
C GLN A 206 -18.62 -8.18 33.87
N SER A 207 -17.90 -8.78 34.82
CA SER A 207 -16.50 -8.40 35.10
C SER A 207 -15.58 -8.58 33.89
N LEU A 208 -15.84 -9.57 33.02
CA LEU A 208 -15.10 -9.75 31.79
C LEU A 208 -15.43 -8.67 30.73
N ALA A 209 -16.69 -8.22 30.65
CA ALA A 209 -17.09 -7.08 29.81
C ALA A 209 -16.49 -5.76 30.31
N ASP A 210 -16.56 -5.49 31.62
CA ASP A 210 -15.95 -4.30 32.22
C ASP A 210 -14.43 -4.29 31.99
N TRP A 211 -13.77 -5.45 32.06
CA TRP A 211 -12.35 -5.56 31.75
C TRP A 211 -12.04 -5.24 30.28
N ARG A 212 -12.88 -5.71 29.34
CA ARG A 212 -12.78 -5.42 27.90
C ARG A 212 -12.90 -3.92 27.64
N ASP A 213 -13.86 -3.25 28.25
CA ASP A 213 -14.14 -1.83 28.01
C ASP A 213 -13.04 -0.89 28.54
N ASN A 214 -12.18 -1.41 29.44
CA ASN A 214 -11.01 -0.70 29.97
C ASN A 214 -9.70 -0.98 29.20
N LEU A 215 -9.75 -1.68 28.06
CA LEU A 215 -8.57 -1.94 27.24
C LEU A 215 -8.24 -0.72 26.37
N LYS A 216 -6.94 -0.41 26.23
CA LYS A 216 -6.46 0.67 25.34
C LYS A 216 -6.74 0.38 23.86
N HIS A 217 -6.77 -0.89 23.49
CA HIS A 217 -7.08 -1.34 22.13
C HIS A 217 -8.13 -2.45 22.19
N PRO A 218 -9.05 -2.50 21.23
CA PRO A 218 -10.09 -3.51 21.18
C PRO A 218 -9.52 -4.91 20.95
N LEU A 219 -10.20 -5.92 21.52
CA LEU A 219 -9.97 -7.34 21.22
C LEU A 219 -10.32 -7.65 19.76
N PRO A 220 -9.55 -8.52 19.08
CA PRO A 220 -9.89 -8.99 17.74
C PRO A 220 -11.24 -9.72 17.69
N VAL A 221 -11.96 -9.57 16.56
CA VAL A 221 -13.30 -10.16 16.34
C VAL A 221 -13.33 -11.67 16.59
N TYR A 222 -12.30 -12.40 16.16
CA TYR A 222 -12.22 -13.86 16.35
C TYR A 222 -12.23 -14.29 17.82
N VAL A 223 -11.64 -13.48 18.73
CA VAL A 223 -11.66 -13.74 20.18
C VAL A 223 -13.07 -13.52 20.70
N SER A 224 -13.70 -12.40 20.33
CA SER A 224 -15.08 -12.09 20.69
C SER A 224 -16.05 -13.18 20.25
N VAL A 225 -15.92 -13.71 19.03
CA VAL A 225 -16.72 -14.85 18.53
C VAL A 225 -16.58 -16.08 19.44
N ASN A 226 -15.38 -16.37 19.94
CA ASN A 226 -15.17 -17.48 20.87
C ASN A 226 -15.81 -17.22 22.24
N VAL A 227 -15.78 -15.97 22.73
CA VAL A 227 -16.46 -15.56 23.96
C VAL A 227 -17.98 -15.67 23.82
N ILE A 228 -18.57 -15.15 22.73
CA ILE A 228 -20.01 -15.26 22.40
C ILE A 228 -20.44 -16.73 22.43
N ARG A 229 -19.71 -17.59 21.72
CA ARG A 229 -20.01 -19.03 21.62
C ARG A 229 -19.97 -19.70 23.00
N ARG A 230 -19.07 -19.29 23.89
CA ARG A 230 -18.95 -19.82 25.26
C ARG A 230 -20.09 -19.31 26.15
N ALA A 231 -20.43 -18.02 26.07
CA ALA A 231 -21.53 -17.42 26.80
C ALA A 231 -22.88 -18.04 26.42
N ALA A 232 -23.17 -18.10 25.12
CA ALA A 232 -24.42 -18.67 24.58
C ALA A 232 -24.61 -20.13 25.01
N ARG A 233 -23.57 -20.97 24.87
CA ARG A 233 -23.64 -22.40 25.24
C ARG A 233 -23.65 -22.66 26.74
N SER A 234 -23.23 -21.70 27.56
CA SER A 234 -23.33 -21.78 29.02
C SER A 234 -24.64 -21.20 29.54
N GLY A 235 -25.57 -20.82 28.67
CA GLY A 235 -26.89 -20.30 29.05
C GLY A 235 -26.91 -18.82 29.46
N ASN A 236 -25.80 -18.08 29.28
CA ASN A 236 -25.77 -16.65 29.56
C ASN A 236 -26.05 -15.84 28.28
N ALA A 237 -27.33 -15.74 27.93
CA ALA A 237 -27.77 -15.02 26.73
C ALA A 237 -27.42 -13.53 26.78
N ALA A 238 -27.55 -12.87 27.94
CA ALA A 238 -27.24 -11.46 28.10
C ALA A 238 -25.77 -11.14 27.77
N ALA A 239 -24.83 -11.92 28.30
CA ALA A 239 -23.41 -11.75 27.98
C ALA A 239 -23.10 -12.09 26.51
N ALA A 240 -23.79 -13.09 25.94
CA ALA A 240 -23.60 -13.43 24.53
C ALA A 240 -24.03 -12.27 23.61
N LEU A 241 -25.16 -11.62 23.92
CA LEU A 241 -25.69 -10.48 23.17
C LEU A 241 -24.80 -9.24 23.28
N ASP A 242 -24.33 -8.91 24.50
CA ASP A 242 -23.39 -7.80 24.70
C ASP A 242 -22.11 -7.97 23.89
N TRP A 243 -21.51 -9.17 23.92
CA TRP A 243 -20.30 -9.47 23.16
C TRP A 243 -20.55 -9.54 21.65
N ALA A 244 -21.74 -9.92 21.19
CA ALA A 244 -22.13 -9.89 19.79
C ALA A 244 -22.24 -8.44 19.27
N SER A 245 -22.88 -7.57 20.05
CA SER A 245 -22.95 -6.14 19.76
C SER A 245 -21.54 -5.52 19.66
N TYR A 246 -20.70 -5.73 20.68
CA TYR A 246 -19.30 -5.29 20.67
C TYR A 246 -18.52 -5.81 19.45
N ALA A 247 -18.64 -7.10 19.12
CA ALA A 247 -17.97 -7.67 17.96
C ALA A 247 -18.46 -7.05 16.64
N SER A 248 -19.76 -6.80 16.51
CA SER A 248 -20.34 -6.19 15.31
C SER A 248 -19.91 -4.74 15.13
N ILE A 249 -19.85 -3.96 16.20
CA ILE A 249 -19.38 -2.56 16.17
C ILE A 249 -17.90 -2.50 15.75
N LEU A 250 -17.08 -3.45 16.18
CA LEU A 250 -15.68 -3.52 15.75
C LEU A 250 -15.50 -3.99 14.32
N HIS A 251 -16.39 -4.85 13.85
CA HIS A 251 -16.32 -5.43 12.50
C HIS A 251 -16.89 -4.48 11.44
N SER A 252 -17.94 -3.72 11.78
CA SER A 252 -18.67 -2.83 10.87
C SER A 252 -17.85 -1.72 10.20
N PRO A 253 -16.89 -1.03 10.86
CA PRO A 253 -16.12 0.06 10.23
C PRO A 253 -14.85 -0.41 9.52
N VAL A 254 -14.52 -1.71 9.56
CA VAL A 254 -13.29 -2.19 8.92
C VAL A 254 -13.55 -2.32 7.42
N ARG A 255 -12.87 -1.52 6.60
CA ARG A 255 -12.84 -1.66 5.13
C ARG A 255 -12.01 -2.88 4.72
N GLU A 256 -12.44 -4.06 5.18
CA GLU A 256 -11.98 -5.37 4.74
C GLU A 256 -12.66 -5.74 3.42
N ASP A 257 -12.12 -6.72 2.70
CA ASP A 257 -12.79 -7.30 1.53
C ASP A 257 -14.16 -7.91 1.92
N ALA A 258 -15.08 -7.97 0.96
CA ALA A 258 -16.45 -8.46 1.19
C ALA A 258 -16.51 -9.86 1.83
N GLU A 259 -15.56 -10.75 1.51
CA GLU A 259 -15.51 -12.11 2.05
C GLU A 259 -15.13 -12.08 3.53
N SER A 260 -14.07 -11.36 3.90
CA SER A 260 -13.66 -11.16 5.30
C SER A 260 -14.79 -10.52 6.12
N LYS A 261 -15.47 -9.51 5.55
CA LYS A 261 -16.64 -8.89 6.19
C LYS A 261 -17.77 -9.89 6.40
N ALA A 262 -18.17 -10.61 5.35
CA ALA A 262 -19.23 -11.62 5.41
C ALA A 262 -18.88 -12.74 6.40
N ASP A 263 -17.64 -13.23 6.41
CA ASP A 263 -17.16 -14.28 7.31
C ASP A 263 -17.19 -13.86 8.78
N GLY A 264 -16.87 -12.60 9.07
CA GLY A 264 -17.00 -12.05 10.42
C GLY A 264 -18.45 -12.05 10.92
N PHE A 265 -19.39 -11.52 10.11
CA PHE A 265 -20.81 -11.53 10.44
C PHE A 265 -21.39 -12.97 10.51
N LEU A 266 -21.01 -13.87 9.61
CA LEU A 266 -21.38 -15.29 9.67
C LEU A 266 -20.84 -15.96 10.94
N SER A 267 -19.63 -15.61 11.35
CA SER A 267 -19.02 -16.14 12.58
C SER A 267 -19.75 -15.67 13.82
N ILE A 268 -20.19 -14.40 13.86
CA ILE A 268 -21.03 -13.85 14.93
C ILE A 268 -22.42 -14.52 14.92
N SER A 269 -23.08 -14.58 13.76
CA SER A 269 -24.38 -15.25 13.58
C SER A 269 -24.37 -16.69 14.10
N ARG A 270 -23.39 -17.49 13.68
CA ARG A 270 -23.22 -18.88 14.14
C ARG A 270 -22.93 -18.99 15.64
N ALA A 271 -22.25 -18.00 16.22
CA ALA A 271 -21.92 -18.00 17.65
C ALA A 271 -23.13 -17.65 18.53
N ILE A 272 -23.97 -16.70 18.10
CA ILE A 272 -25.12 -16.21 18.86
C ILE A 272 -26.39 -17.03 18.67
N LEU A 273 -26.48 -17.87 17.62
CA LEU A 273 -27.65 -18.70 17.28
C LEU A 273 -28.27 -19.46 18.46
N VAL A 274 -27.46 -19.97 19.38
CA VAL A 274 -27.94 -20.72 20.56
C VAL A 274 -28.62 -19.80 21.59
N ALA A 275 -28.23 -18.52 21.65
CA ALA A 275 -28.77 -17.54 22.59
C ALA A 275 -29.95 -16.73 22.01
N SER A 276 -29.90 -16.38 20.72
CA SER A 276 -30.96 -15.61 20.05
C SER A 276 -31.00 -15.91 18.55
N GLU A 277 -32.10 -16.49 18.08
CA GLU A 277 -32.33 -16.75 16.66
C GLU A 277 -32.56 -15.45 15.87
N ALA A 278 -33.26 -14.48 16.45
CA ALA A 278 -33.54 -13.20 15.80
C ALA A 278 -32.26 -12.41 15.51
N GLU A 279 -31.33 -12.35 16.47
CA GLU A 279 -30.03 -11.70 16.31
C GLU A 279 -29.14 -12.47 15.34
N ALA A 280 -29.14 -13.80 15.43
CA ALA A 280 -28.39 -14.64 14.48
C ALA A 280 -28.86 -14.43 13.04
N LYS A 281 -30.18 -14.29 12.83
CA LYS A 281 -30.76 -13.96 11.53
C LYS A 281 -30.31 -12.57 11.08
N HIS A 282 -30.37 -11.56 11.93
CA HIS A 282 -29.93 -10.21 11.57
C HIS A 282 -28.46 -10.16 11.14
N TYR A 283 -27.55 -10.79 11.89
CA TYR A 283 -26.15 -10.89 11.49
C TYR A 283 -25.94 -11.74 10.22
N PHE A 284 -26.79 -12.74 9.97
CA PHE A 284 -26.75 -13.48 8.72
C PHE A 284 -27.18 -12.58 7.54
N ASP A 285 -28.24 -11.79 7.70
CA ASP A 285 -28.69 -10.83 6.68
C ASP A 285 -27.60 -9.77 6.42
N GLN A 286 -26.91 -9.28 7.47
CA GLN A 286 -25.74 -8.41 7.32
C GLN A 286 -24.59 -9.09 6.55
N ALA A 287 -24.34 -10.39 6.79
CA ALA A 287 -23.35 -11.13 6.01
C ALA A 287 -23.74 -11.27 4.54
N VAL A 288 -25.03 -11.45 4.24
CA VAL A 288 -25.54 -11.50 2.86
C VAL A 288 -25.37 -10.14 2.18
N MET A 289 -25.66 -9.04 2.89
CA MET A 289 -25.42 -7.68 2.39
C MET A 289 -23.93 -7.44 2.14
N ALA A 290 -23.07 -7.81 3.07
CA ALA A 290 -21.62 -7.72 2.91
C ALA A 290 -21.11 -8.54 1.73
N GLY A 291 -21.67 -9.74 1.49
CA GLY A 291 -21.33 -10.57 0.33
C GLY A 291 -21.76 -10.00 -1.03
N ALA A 292 -22.59 -8.95 -1.05
CA ALA A 292 -22.93 -8.20 -2.26
C ALA A 292 -21.98 -7.00 -2.51
N GLU A 293 -21.06 -6.73 -1.58
CA GLU A 293 -19.99 -5.74 -1.75
C GLU A 293 -18.88 -6.26 -2.68
N ILE A 294 -17.86 -5.44 -2.90
CA ILE A 294 -16.71 -5.76 -3.76
C ILE A 294 -15.90 -6.94 -3.18
N GLY A 295 -15.90 -8.07 -3.89
CA GLY A 295 -15.24 -9.32 -3.48
C GLY A 295 -13.97 -9.65 -4.26
N GLN A 296 -13.68 -10.94 -4.46
CA GLN A 296 -12.46 -11.40 -5.14
C GLN A 296 -12.35 -10.91 -6.60
N GLU A 297 -13.47 -10.53 -7.21
CA GLU A 297 -13.54 -9.97 -8.55
C GLU A 297 -13.10 -8.51 -8.65
N ASN A 298 -12.79 -7.83 -7.52
CA ASN A 298 -12.41 -6.41 -7.46
C ASN A 298 -11.45 -5.98 -8.59
N LEU A 299 -10.33 -6.68 -8.77
CA LEU A 299 -9.34 -6.33 -9.78
C LEU A 299 -9.81 -6.59 -11.22
N SER A 300 -10.61 -7.64 -11.43
CA SER A 300 -11.17 -7.93 -12.77
C SER A 300 -12.27 -6.94 -13.14
N ARG A 301 -13.05 -6.52 -12.15
CA ARG A 301 -14.03 -5.44 -12.27
C ARG A 301 -13.36 -4.11 -12.58
N TRP A 302 -12.31 -3.75 -11.86
CA TRP A 302 -11.53 -2.54 -12.12
C TRP A 302 -10.90 -2.54 -13.51
N THR A 303 -10.36 -3.68 -13.92
CA THR A 303 -9.85 -3.89 -15.28
C THR A 303 -10.93 -3.61 -16.33
N ALA A 304 -12.17 -4.09 -16.13
CA ALA A 304 -13.27 -3.81 -17.04
C ALA A 304 -13.61 -2.32 -17.12
N LEU A 305 -13.60 -1.62 -15.97
CA LEU A 305 -13.82 -0.17 -15.91
C LEU A 305 -12.73 0.61 -16.66
N ILE A 306 -11.46 0.20 -16.54
CA ILE A 306 -10.35 0.79 -17.32
C ILE A 306 -10.63 0.65 -18.82
N GLU A 307 -11.02 -0.53 -19.29
CA GLU A 307 -11.27 -0.74 -20.73
C GLU A 307 -12.48 0.05 -21.23
N LEU A 308 -13.54 0.16 -20.43
CA LEU A 308 -14.68 1.04 -20.74
C LEU A 308 -14.25 2.51 -20.84
N ALA A 309 -13.43 2.99 -19.90
CA ALA A 309 -12.90 4.35 -19.93
C ALA A 309 -11.98 4.61 -21.12
N LEU A 310 -11.13 3.65 -21.48
CA LEU A 310 -10.29 3.73 -22.68
C LEU A 310 -11.13 3.76 -23.97
N ALA A 311 -12.26 3.04 -24.01
CA ALA A 311 -13.17 3.04 -25.15
C ALA A 311 -13.94 4.37 -25.32
N CYS A 312 -14.11 5.16 -24.24
CA CYS A 312 -14.75 6.48 -24.30
C CYS A 312 -13.93 7.50 -25.10
N ARG A 313 -12.59 7.38 -25.15
CA ARG A 313 -11.66 8.32 -25.81
C ARG A 313 -12.08 8.74 -27.23
N MET A 314 -12.75 7.84 -27.94
CA MET A 314 -13.05 7.99 -29.36
C MET A 314 -14.31 8.83 -29.64
N ASP A 315 -15.01 9.35 -28.61
CA ASP A 315 -16.13 10.28 -28.79
C ASP A 315 -15.69 11.72 -29.09
N GLY A 316 -14.43 12.07 -28.81
CA GLY A 316 -13.84 13.40 -29.04
C GLY A 316 -14.26 14.45 -28.02
N PHE A 317 -14.95 14.09 -26.95
CA PHE A 317 -15.39 14.97 -25.87
C PHE A 317 -14.54 14.78 -24.60
N ASP A 318 -14.50 15.83 -23.77
CA ASP A 318 -13.81 15.83 -22.48
C ASP A 318 -14.82 15.70 -21.35
N HIS A 319 -14.64 14.69 -20.48
CA HIS A 319 -15.61 14.31 -19.44
C HIS A 319 -15.00 14.43 -18.02
N PRO A 320 -14.87 15.64 -17.46
CA PRO A 320 -14.20 15.84 -16.17
C PRO A 320 -14.95 15.22 -14.98
N GLU A 321 -16.29 15.28 -14.98
CA GLU A 321 -17.13 14.66 -13.95
C GLU A 321 -16.98 13.14 -13.95
N LEU A 322 -16.94 12.54 -15.14
CA LEU A 322 -16.76 11.10 -15.32
C LEU A 322 -15.35 10.67 -14.89
N ALA A 323 -14.32 11.45 -15.24
CA ALA A 323 -12.95 11.23 -14.79
C ALA A 323 -12.83 11.34 -13.26
N TYR A 324 -13.55 12.27 -12.63
CA TYR A 324 -13.60 12.39 -11.18
C TYR A 324 -14.28 11.19 -10.53
N GLY A 325 -15.47 10.79 -11.00
CA GLY A 325 -16.16 9.59 -10.52
C GLY A 325 -15.29 8.33 -10.67
N PHE A 326 -14.59 8.20 -11.80
CA PHE A 326 -13.62 7.14 -12.03
C PHE A 326 -12.46 7.19 -11.01
N SER A 327 -11.93 8.37 -10.70
CA SER A 327 -10.87 8.52 -9.71
C SER A 327 -11.30 8.12 -8.29
N ARG A 328 -12.54 8.42 -7.90
CA ARG A 328 -13.09 7.99 -6.60
C ARG A 328 -13.25 6.47 -6.56
N ALA A 329 -13.78 5.89 -7.63
CA ALA A 329 -13.87 4.43 -7.76
C ALA A 329 -12.48 3.75 -7.71
N ALA A 330 -11.43 4.38 -8.27
CA ALA A 330 -10.07 3.90 -8.18
C ALA A 330 -9.55 3.88 -6.73
N GLU A 331 -9.77 4.97 -5.98
CA GLU A 331 -9.43 5.06 -4.55
C GLU A 331 -10.11 3.96 -3.74
N LEU A 332 -11.41 3.73 -3.95
CA LEU A 332 -12.13 2.68 -3.26
C LEU A 332 -11.59 1.28 -3.61
N THR A 333 -11.40 1.02 -4.91
CA THR A 333 -10.90 -0.27 -5.41
C THR A 333 -9.52 -0.59 -4.83
N GLU A 334 -8.64 0.41 -4.74
CA GLU A 334 -7.29 0.28 -4.19
C GLU A 334 -7.30 -0.07 -2.71
N GLN A 335 -8.17 0.58 -1.92
CA GLN A 335 -8.29 0.31 -0.49
C GLN A 335 -8.69 -1.14 -0.18
N HIS A 336 -9.43 -1.78 -1.08
CA HIS A 336 -9.80 -3.19 -0.99
C HIS A 336 -8.70 -4.17 -1.45
N ASP A 337 -7.61 -3.73 -2.10
CA ASP A 337 -6.43 -4.56 -2.41
C ASP A 337 -5.33 -4.35 -1.36
N ALA A 338 -5.37 -5.17 -0.30
CA ALA A 338 -4.40 -5.12 0.80
C ALA A 338 -2.92 -5.26 0.37
N SER A 339 -2.65 -5.76 -0.83
CA SER A 339 -1.29 -5.89 -1.36
C SER A 339 -0.82 -4.68 -2.16
N GLN A 340 -1.76 -3.91 -2.74
CA GLN A 340 -1.56 -2.88 -3.79
C GLN A 340 -0.71 -3.33 -4.99
N LYS A 341 -0.29 -4.60 -5.01
CA LYS A 341 0.76 -5.11 -5.89
C LYS A 341 0.20 -5.39 -7.27
N TYR A 342 -1.09 -5.72 -7.33
CA TYR A 342 -1.77 -6.17 -8.53
C TYR A 342 -2.68 -5.10 -9.15
N PHE A 343 -2.84 -3.96 -8.48
CA PHE A 343 -3.63 -2.84 -8.98
C PHE A 343 -3.01 -2.20 -10.23
N ASP A 344 -3.81 -2.00 -11.28
CA ASP A 344 -3.37 -1.44 -12.57
C ASP A 344 -3.26 0.09 -12.54
N TRP A 345 -2.23 0.59 -11.86
CA TRP A 345 -1.97 2.03 -11.79
C TRP A 345 -1.72 2.69 -13.15
N ASP A 346 -1.08 1.98 -14.08
CA ASP A 346 -0.77 2.52 -15.41
C ASP A 346 -2.04 2.60 -16.27
N GLY A 347 -2.82 1.51 -16.31
CA GLY A 347 -4.13 1.48 -16.97
C GLY A 347 -5.09 2.51 -16.39
N THR A 348 -5.09 2.70 -15.06
CA THR A 348 -5.90 3.71 -14.36
C THR A 348 -5.59 5.13 -14.85
N VAL A 349 -4.31 5.48 -14.93
CA VAL A 349 -3.89 6.82 -15.39
C VAL A 349 -4.17 7.03 -16.87
N ARG A 350 -3.97 6.00 -17.71
CA ARG A 350 -4.33 6.05 -19.13
C ARG A 350 -5.84 6.21 -19.33
N ALA A 351 -6.65 5.53 -18.53
CA ALA A 351 -8.10 5.68 -18.51
C ALA A 351 -8.52 7.11 -18.08
N LEU A 352 -7.91 7.68 -17.05
CA LEU A 352 -8.15 9.07 -16.66
C LEU A 352 -7.82 10.05 -17.80
N ALA A 353 -6.67 9.87 -18.46
CA ALA A 353 -6.29 10.68 -19.61
C ALA A 353 -7.23 10.48 -20.81
N ALA A 354 -7.78 9.27 -21.00
CA ALA A 354 -8.76 8.98 -22.03
C ALA A 354 -10.13 9.65 -21.77
N LEU A 355 -10.54 9.77 -20.51
CA LEU A 355 -11.79 10.42 -20.11
C LEU A 355 -11.67 11.94 -20.11
N SER A 356 -10.60 12.47 -19.52
CA SER A 356 -10.34 13.90 -19.46
C SER A 356 -8.86 14.21 -19.24
N PRO A 357 -8.10 14.54 -20.30
CA PRO A 357 -6.69 14.93 -20.19
C PRO A 357 -6.45 16.08 -19.20
N ARG A 358 -7.35 17.07 -19.15
CA ARG A 358 -7.23 18.23 -18.23
C ARG A 358 -7.48 17.88 -16.77
N SER A 359 -8.24 16.81 -16.49
CA SER A 359 -8.51 16.36 -15.12
C SER A 359 -7.32 15.65 -14.49
N VAL A 360 -6.41 15.10 -15.29
CA VAL A 360 -5.28 14.28 -14.80
C VAL A 360 -4.39 15.05 -13.82
N PRO A 361 -3.89 16.27 -14.09
CA PRO A 361 -3.08 17.01 -13.11
C PRO A 361 -3.86 17.32 -11.82
N ALA A 362 -5.15 17.69 -11.91
CA ALA A 362 -5.96 18.00 -10.74
C ALA A 362 -6.14 16.77 -9.84
N ILE A 363 -6.55 15.63 -10.43
CA ILE A 363 -6.74 14.36 -9.71
C ILE A 363 -5.42 13.89 -9.08
N LEU A 364 -4.32 13.89 -9.83
CA LEU A 364 -3.02 13.48 -9.29
C LEU A 364 -2.53 14.40 -8.16
N SER A 365 -2.82 15.70 -8.22
CA SER A 365 -2.48 16.62 -7.15
C SER A 365 -3.20 16.26 -5.84
N ARG A 366 -4.52 16.02 -5.94
CA ARG A 366 -5.36 15.61 -4.79
C ARG A 366 -4.98 14.22 -4.25
N TRP A 367 -4.68 13.26 -5.14
CA TRP A 367 -4.14 11.96 -4.75
C TRP A 367 -2.80 12.07 -4.03
N ALA A 368 -1.92 12.96 -4.47
CA ALA A 368 -0.64 13.17 -3.80
C ALA A 368 -0.83 13.74 -2.38
N ASP A 369 -1.80 14.63 -2.17
CA ASP A 369 -2.16 15.16 -0.85
C ASP A 369 -2.76 14.08 0.07
N ARG A 370 -3.61 13.20 -0.49
CA ARG A 370 -4.21 12.07 0.23
C ARG A 370 -3.34 10.82 0.33
N ARG A 371 -2.15 10.84 -0.28
CA ARG A 371 -1.24 9.68 -0.40
C ARG A 371 -1.88 8.45 -1.06
N VAL A 372 -2.72 8.69 -2.06
CA VAL A 372 -3.31 7.67 -2.91
C VAL A 372 -2.27 7.23 -3.94
N GLY A 373 -2.01 5.92 -3.95
CA GLY A 373 -1.05 5.29 -4.85
C GLY A 373 0.38 5.82 -4.72
N ASP A 374 1.21 5.40 -5.66
CA ASP A 374 2.63 5.73 -5.70
C ASP A 374 2.87 6.81 -6.75
N GLN A 375 2.93 8.06 -6.30
CA GLN A 375 3.16 9.23 -7.16
C GLN A 375 4.44 9.12 -7.99
N GLY A 376 5.46 8.43 -7.46
CA GLY A 376 6.71 8.17 -8.19
C GLY A 376 6.52 7.30 -9.44
N ARG A 377 5.43 6.54 -9.52
CA ARG A 377 5.05 5.72 -10.69
C ARG A 377 3.92 6.37 -11.50
N LEU A 378 2.92 6.93 -10.83
CA LEU A 378 1.72 7.50 -11.46
C LEU A 378 2.02 8.72 -12.31
N ALA A 379 2.75 9.69 -11.74
CA ALA A 379 2.98 10.96 -12.40
C ALA A 379 3.82 10.83 -13.70
N PRO A 380 4.89 10.02 -13.76
CA PRO A 380 5.58 9.75 -15.02
C PRO A 380 4.69 9.14 -16.10
N ALA A 381 3.90 8.11 -15.76
CA ALA A 381 3.00 7.46 -16.72
C ALA A 381 1.96 8.46 -17.28
N ALA A 382 1.44 9.33 -16.41
CA ALA A 382 0.48 10.38 -16.75
C ALA A 382 1.09 11.43 -17.67
N PHE A 383 2.14 12.12 -17.22
CA PHE A 383 2.64 13.30 -17.91
C PHE A 383 3.42 12.95 -19.18
N LEU A 384 4.12 11.81 -19.21
CA LEU A 384 4.70 11.31 -20.47
C LEU A 384 3.61 10.81 -21.43
N GLY A 385 2.53 10.20 -20.93
CA GLY A 385 1.36 9.83 -21.74
C GLY A 385 0.72 11.06 -22.40
N LEU A 386 0.42 12.09 -21.61
CA LEU A 386 -0.12 13.37 -22.10
C LEU A 386 0.82 14.07 -23.09
N ALA A 387 2.14 14.00 -22.88
CA ALA A 387 3.12 14.55 -23.83
C ALA A 387 3.14 13.76 -25.16
N ARG A 388 3.15 12.42 -25.09
CA ARG A 388 3.08 11.55 -26.27
C ARG A 388 1.83 11.78 -27.11
N GLU A 389 0.71 12.05 -26.45
CA GLU A 389 -0.58 12.33 -27.09
C GLU A 389 -0.72 13.78 -27.58
N GLY A 390 0.28 14.63 -27.32
CA GLY A 390 0.30 16.03 -27.75
C GLY A 390 -0.55 16.97 -26.89
N HIS A 391 -1.06 16.51 -25.76
CA HIS A 391 -1.79 17.32 -24.79
C HIS A 391 -0.87 18.23 -23.94
N LEU A 392 0.41 17.84 -23.79
CA LEU A 392 1.44 18.63 -23.12
C LEU A 392 2.62 18.85 -24.06
N THR A 393 3.27 20.01 -23.97
CA THR A 393 4.52 20.24 -24.70
C THR A 393 5.65 19.44 -24.05
N GLY A 394 6.63 19.03 -24.85
CA GLY A 394 7.82 18.35 -24.33
C GLY A 394 8.63 19.23 -23.37
N ASN A 395 8.58 20.55 -23.50
CA ASN A 395 9.19 21.49 -22.55
C ASN A 395 8.51 21.47 -21.19
N SER A 396 7.17 21.52 -21.16
CA SER A 396 6.38 21.50 -19.93
C SER A 396 6.58 20.17 -19.20
N CYS A 397 6.59 19.05 -19.92
CA CYS A 397 6.86 17.73 -19.35
C CYS A 397 8.31 17.63 -18.84
N PHE A 398 9.30 18.06 -19.62
CA PHE A 398 10.72 18.04 -19.21
C PHE A 398 10.99 18.88 -17.96
N ALA A 399 10.27 20.00 -17.79
CA ALA A 399 10.44 20.84 -16.61
C ALA A 399 10.03 20.15 -15.29
N LEU A 400 9.28 19.04 -15.35
CA LEU A 400 8.96 18.22 -14.20
C LEU A 400 10.10 17.29 -13.77
N LEU A 401 11.20 17.19 -14.52
CA LEU A 401 12.39 16.40 -14.18
C LEU A 401 12.88 16.53 -12.71
N PRO A 402 12.81 17.72 -12.05
CA PRO A 402 13.24 17.87 -10.68
C PRO A 402 12.39 17.08 -9.68
N PHE A 403 11.13 16.80 -10.01
CA PHE A 403 10.34 15.85 -9.24
C PHE A 403 10.99 14.47 -9.40
N ARG A 404 11.50 13.90 -8.30
CA ARG A 404 12.33 12.70 -8.28
C ARG A 404 11.52 11.42 -8.45
N TRP A 405 10.59 11.42 -9.40
CA TRP A 405 9.80 10.27 -9.79
C TRP A 405 10.62 9.26 -10.59
N ARG A 406 10.08 8.06 -10.78
CA ARG A 406 10.68 7.00 -11.58
C ARG A 406 10.34 7.21 -13.06
N TRP A 407 10.90 8.27 -13.62
CA TRP A 407 10.77 8.58 -15.05
C TRP A 407 11.38 7.48 -15.92
N THR A 408 10.79 7.29 -17.11
CA THR A 408 11.53 6.78 -18.27
C THR A 408 12.39 7.95 -18.78
N TYR A 409 13.61 8.06 -18.28
CA TYR A 409 14.47 9.23 -18.50
C TYR A 409 14.84 9.44 -19.98
N SER A 410 14.99 8.34 -20.72
CA SER A 410 15.20 8.37 -22.18
C SER A 410 14.03 9.02 -22.92
N GLU A 411 12.80 8.60 -22.62
CA GLU A 411 11.58 9.15 -23.21
C GLU A 411 11.36 10.62 -22.82
N LEU A 412 11.60 10.98 -21.55
CA LEU A 412 11.51 12.37 -21.09
C LEU A 412 12.49 13.28 -21.86
N LEU A 413 13.71 12.80 -22.13
CA LEU A 413 14.71 13.53 -22.90
C LEU A 413 14.31 13.64 -24.38
N GLU A 414 13.78 12.56 -24.96
CA GLU A 414 13.27 12.54 -26.33
C GLU A 414 12.15 13.58 -26.53
N GLN A 415 11.17 13.64 -25.63
CA GLN A 415 10.10 14.65 -25.65
C GLN A 415 10.67 16.07 -25.56
N ALA A 416 11.68 16.29 -24.71
CA ALA A 416 12.35 17.58 -24.59
C ALA A 416 13.02 18.00 -25.90
N PHE A 417 13.72 17.08 -26.56
CA PHE A 417 14.40 17.32 -27.83
C PHE A 417 13.44 17.53 -29.00
N ALA A 418 12.31 16.82 -29.03
CA ALA A 418 11.25 17.06 -30.01
C ALA A 418 10.72 18.51 -29.98
N SER A 419 10.80 19.18 -28.81
CA SER A 419 10.41 20.58 -28.63
C SER A 419 11.54 21.59 -28.88
N ALA A 420 12.74 21.14 -29.27
CA ALA A 420 13.87 22.01 -29.59
C ALA A 420 13.77 22.55 -31.02
N GLN A 421 14.14 23.82 -31.20
CA GLN A 421 14.07 24.53 -32.50
C GLN A 421 15.45 24.82 -33.09
N SER A 422 16.52 24.55 -32.33
CA SER A 422 17.90 24.84 -32.70
C SER A 422 18.86 23.88 -31.99
N GLU A 423 20.09 23.79 -32.49
CA GLU A 423 21.16 23.03 -31.83
C GLU A 423 21.47 23.58 -30.44
N THR A 424 21.42 24.89 -30.26
CA THR A 424 21.58 25.54 -28.94
C THR A 424 20.49 25.10 -27.94
N HIS A 425 19.26 24.91 -28.41
CA HIS A 425 18.16 24.41 -27.59
C HIS A 425 18.40 22.96 -27.14
N LEU A 426 18.97 22.12 -28.00
CA LEU A 426 19.35 20.74 -27.67
C LEU A 426 20.44 20.71 -26.60
N SER A 427 21.54 21.46 -26.79
CA SER A 427 22.64 21.51 -25.83
C SER A 427 22.22 22.04 -24.45
N VAL A 428 21.30 23.01 -24.40
CA VAL A 428 20.75 23.51 -23.12
C VAL A 428 19.97 22.41 -22.39
N ARG A 429 19.13 21.65 -23.10
CA ARG A 429 18.33 20.54 -22.52
C ARG A 429 19.23 19.40 -22.05
N GLU A 430 20.24 19.03 -22.83
CA GLU A 430 21.25 18.04 -22.45
C GLU A 430 21.96 18.44 -21.15
N GLY A 431 22.49 19.67 -21.10
CA GLY A 431 23.20 20.17 -19.91
C GLY A 431 22.31 20.23 -18.66
N LEU A 432 21.04 20.62 -18.82
CA LEU A 432 20.05 20.57 -17.74
C LEU A 432 19.75 19.14 -17.32
N PHE A 433 19.53 18.23 -18.26
CA PHE A 433 19.24 16.83 -17.98
C PHE A 433 20.35 16.21 -17.13
N PHE A 434 21.60 16.28 -17.58
CA PHE A 434 22.74 15.72 -16.84
C PHE A 434 22.94 16.36 -15.46
N ARG A 435 22.62 17.65 -15.28
CA ARG A 435 22.69 18.31 -13.97
C ARG A 435 21.82 17.62 -12.92
N TYR A 436 20.62 17.15 -13.30
CA TYR A 436 19.69 16.48 -12.38
C TYR A 436 19.91 14.97 -12.31
N VAL A 437 20.23 14.32 -13.43
CA VAL A 437 20.32 12.85 -13.47
C VAL A 437 21.65 12.30 -12.97
N GLN A 438 22.73 13.09 -12.93
CA GLN A 438 24.07 12.62 -12.50
C GLN A 438 24.13 12.04 -11.08
N HIS A 439 23.16 12.36 -10.22
CA HIS A 439 23.08 11.83 -8.85
C HIS A 439 22.11 10.66 -8.71
N LEU A 440 21.40 10.31 -9.78
CA LEU A 440 20.44 9.22 -9.79
C LEU A 440 21.12 7.89 -10.11
N ARG A 441 20.54 6.81 -9.59
CA ARG A 441 21.00 5.45 -9.87
C ARG A 441 20.14 4.84 -10.97
N LEU A 442 20.52 5.09 -12.23
CA LEU A 442 19.85 4.51 -13.40
C LEU A 442 20.54 3.20 -13.82
N GLY A 443 19.78 2.24 -14.31
CA GLY A 443 20.32 0.97 -14.81
C GLY A 443 21.11 1.14 -16.11
N SER A 444 22.01 0.19 -16.39
CA SER A 444 22.82 0.17 -17.63
C SER A 444 21.99 0.32 -18.91
N ARG A 445 20.85 -0.37 -18.98
CA ARG A 445 19.92 -0.32 -20.13
C ARG A 445 19.33 1.08 -20.37
N GLU A 446 19.02 1.81 -19.30
CA GLU A 446 18.44 3.15 -19.44
C GLU A 446 19.51 4.14 -19.93
N TRP A 447 20.75 4.02 -19.44
CA TRP A 447 21.87 4.82 -19.95
C TRP A 447 22.18 4.53 -21.43
N SER A 448 22.04 3.28 -21.88
CA SER A 448 22.15 2.93 -23.30
C SER A 448 21.10 3.69 -24.13
N LYS A 449 19.83 3.64 -23.73
CA LYS A 449 18.74 4.35 -24.44
C LYS A 449 18.95 5.86 -24.44
N ILE A 450 19.45 6.43 -23.34
CA ILE A 450 19.82 7.86 -23.29
C ILE A 450 20.93 8.15 -24.32
N GLY A 451 21.93 7.27 -24.44
CA GLY A 451 22.98 7.36 -25.47
C GLY A 451 22.44 7.33 -26.90
N ASP A 452 21.44 6.49 -27.16
CA ASP A 452 20.75 6.41 -28.45
C ASP A 452 19.99 7.71 -28.77
N VAL A 453 19.25 8.26 -27.79
CA VAL A 453 18.52 9.53 -27.93
C VAL A 453 19.48 10.69 -28.20
N LEU A 454 20.62 10.76 -27.49
CA LEU A 454 21.65 11.77 -27.72
C LEU A 454 22.24 11.68 -29.12
N SER A 455 22.58 10.46 -29.54
CA SER A 455 23.15 10.20 -30.88
C SER A 455 22.16 10.55 -31.99
N GLY A 456 20.88 10.20 -31.81
CA GLY A 456 19.80 10.55 -32.74
C GLY A 456 19.58 12.06 -32.87
N ALA A 457 19.85 12.82 -31.81
CA ALA A 457 19.82 14.28 -31.81
C ALA A 457 21.11 14.95 -32.32
N GLY A 458 22.12 14.17 -32.73
CA GLY A 458 23.42 14.68 -33.19
C GLY A 458 24.35 15.15 -32.06
N LEU A 459 24.06 14.81 -30.81
CA LEU A 459 24.87 15.14 -29.63
C LEU A 459 25.83 13.98 -29.28
N SER A 460 26.86 14.28 -28.47
CA SER A 460 27.85 13.27 -28.06
C SER A 460 27.31 12.35 -26.96
N PRO A 461 27.23 11.02 -27.18
CA PRO A 461 26.75 10.09 -26.14
C PRO A 461 27.81 9.73 -25.10
N HIS A 462 28.99 10.35 -25.12
CA HIS A 462 30.14 9.98 -24.30
C HIS A 462 29.81 9.88 -22.81
N LEU A 463 29.14 10.89 -22.24
CA LEU A 463 28.77 10.91 -20.82
C LEU A 463 27.79 9.79 -20.47
N ALA A 464 26.80 9.51 -21.33
CA ALA A 464 25.86 8.42 -21.12
C ALA A 464 26.56 7.05 -21.17
N HIS A 465 27.47 6.84 -22.13
CA HIS A 465 28.25 5.61 -22.24
C HIS A 465 29.21 5.41 -21.05
N GLU A 466 29.81 6.48 -20.52
CA GLU A 466 30.63 6.41 -19.32
C GLU A 466 29.80 5.93 -18.10
N GLN A 467 28.61 6.52 -17.90
CA GLN A 467 27.71 6.11 -16.82
C GLN A 467 27.20 4.68 -17.00
N MET A 468 26.87 4.28 -18.24
CA MET A 468 26.49 2.91 -18.58
C MET A 468 27.57 1.91 -18.14
N ALA A 469 28.84 2.14 -18.54
CA ALA A 469 29.95 1.26 -18.21
C ALA A 469 30.18 1.15 -16.68
N GLN A 470 30.04 2.26 -15.94
CA GLN A 470 30.12 2.25 -14.47
C GLN A 470 29.01 1.41 -13.84
N MET A 471 27.78 1.49 -14.37
CA MET A 471 26.64 0.75 -13.83
C MET A 471 26.68 -0.74 -14.21
N GLU A 472 27.14 -1.10 -15.42
CA GLU A 472 27.37 -2.50 -15.80
C GLU A 472 28.36 -3.20 -14.85
N LEU A 473 29.46 -2.52 -14.50
CA LEU A 473 30.44 -3.05 -13.55
C LEU A 473 29.80 -3.29 -12.17
N ARG A 474 28.97 -2.37 -11.69
CA ARG A 474 28.27 -2.48 -10.40
C ARG A 474 27.21 -3.59 -10.41
N GLU A 475 26.37 -3.64 -11.44
CA GLU A 475 25.36 -4.69 -11.62
C GLU A 475 26.02 -6.08 -11.66
N LYS A 476 27.19 -6.18 -12.31
CA LYS A 476 27.99 -7.42 -12.30
C LYS A 476 28.44 -7.80 -10.89
N ILE A 477 28.97 -6.85 -10.11
CA ILE A 477 29.37 -7.08 -8.70
C ILE A 477 28.17 -7.50 -7.84
N GLU A 478 27.01 -6.87 -8.01
CA GLU A 478 25.79 -7.24 -7.28
C GLU A 478 25.28 -8.62 -7.66
N ARG A 479 25.28 -8.97 -8.95
CA ARG A 479 24.96 -10.33 -9.42
C ARG A 479 25.91 -11.37 -8.84
N ASP A 480 27.19 -11.06 -8.76
CA ASP A 480 28.18 -11.99 -8.21
C ASP A 480 28.05 -12.11 -6.67
N ARG A 481 27.68 -11.04 -5.95
CA ARG A 481 27.33 -11.09 -4.52
C ARG A 481 26.04 -11.84 -4.21
N THR A 482 25.00 -11.68 -5.04
CA THR A 482 23.70 -12.37 -4.84
C THR A 482 23.79 -13.85 -5.16
N LYS A 483 24.67 -14.26 -6.09
CA LYS A 483 25.02 -15.68 -6.32
C LYS A 483 25.60 -16.36 -5.07
N ASP A 484 26.30 -15.61 -4.21
CA ASP A 484 26.85 -16.16 -2.95
C ASP A 484 25.79 -16.30 -1.84
N HIS A 485 24.73 -15.47 -1.83
CA HIS A 485 23.68 -15.53 -0.80
C HIS A 485 22.50 -16.47 -1.12
N TYR A 486 22.28 -16.82 -2.38
CA TYR A 486 21.27 -17.82 -2.79
C TYR A 486 21.84 -19.21 -3.09
N ARG A 487 23.01 -19.55 -2.52
CA ARG A 487 23.45 -20.95 -2.39
C ARG A 487 22.66 -21.68 -1.29
N THR A 488 21.33 -21.75 -1.45
CA THR A 488 20.65 -23.01 -1.15
C THR A 488 21.21 -24.04 -2.14
N PRO A 489 21.58 -25.27 -1.73
CA PRO A 489 21.96 -26.30 -2.68
C PRO A 489 20.74 -26.56 -3.55
N SER A 490 20.67 -25.93 -4.73
CA SER A 490 19.78 -26.36 -5.78
C SER A 490 20.27 -27.75 -6.15
N SER A 491 19.56 -28.77 -5.68
CA SER A 491 19.58 -30.05 -6.39
C SER A 491 19.31 -29.75 -7.86
N SER A 492 20.20 -30.26 -8.72
CA SER A 492 20.19 -30.26 -10.19
C SER A 492 20.48 -28.94 -10.92
N ALA A 493 21.77 -28.58 -10.99
CA ALA A 493 22.39 -28.43 -12.30
C ALA A 493 22.79 -29.84 -12.80
N LYS A 494 21.80 -30.66 -13.15
CA LYS A 494 22.02 -31.80 -14.03
C LYS A 494 21.90 -31.24 -15.44
N THR A 495 22.91 -31.48 -16.26
CA THR A 495 22.84 -31.30 -17.71
C THR A 495 21.54 -31.94 -18.20
N ALA A 496 20.61 -31.13 -18.73
CA ALA A 496 19.40 -31.64 -19.37
C ALA A 496 19.82 -32.72 -20.38
N LYS A 497 19.24 -33.91 -20.29
CA LYS A 497 19.49 -34.95 -21.29
C LYS A 497 18.95 -34.43 -22.62
N GLU A 498 19.80 -34.30 -23.64
CA GLU A 498 19.33 -34.07 -25.00
C GLU A 498 18.38 -35.21 -25.37
N VAL A 499 17.15 -34.84 -25.71
CA VAL A 499 16.11 -35.78 -26.14
C VAL A 499 16.23 -35.94 -27.65
N ASP A 500 16.35 -37.17 -28.12
CA ASP A 500 16.36 -37.47 -29.56
C ASP A 500 14.94 -37.31 -30.13
N LEU A 501 14.82 -36.36 -31.06
CA LEU A 501 13.58 -36.00 -31.77
C LEU A 501 13.78 -36.07 -33.29
N THR A 502 14.81 -36.78 -33.76
CA THR A 502 15.16 -36.84 -35.20
C THR A 502 14.17 -37.65 -36.03
N ASP A 503 13.40 -38.55 -35.40
CA ASP A 503 12.36 -39.41 -36.00
C ASP A 503 10.95 -38.79 -35.98
N ILE A 504 10.80 -37.59 -35.41
CA ILE A 504 9.51 -36.92 -35.27
C ILE A 504 9.09 -36.23 -36.57
N ASP A 505 7.86 -36.49 -37.02
CA ASP A 505 7.19 -35.68 -38.05
C ASP A 505 6.43 -34.51 -37.41
N TRP A 506 7.08 -33.33 -37.42
CA TRP A 506 6.55 -32.08 -36.89
C TRP A 506 5.37 -31.50 -37.69
N THR A 507 4.97 -32.14 -38.80
CA THR A 507 3.85 -31.71 -39.64
C THR A 507 2.56 -32.49 -39.39
N THR A 508 2.54 -33.33 -38.34
CA THR A 508 1.37 -34.13 -37.94
C THR A 508 1.08 -33.99 -36.44
N ALA A 509 -0.20 -33.97 -36.06
CA ALA A 509 -0.59 -33.86 -34.65
C ALA A 509 0.00 -35.00 -33.77
N GLY A 510 0.05 -36.22 -34.31
CA GLY A 510 0.66 -37.38 -33.64
C GLY A 510 2.15 -37.17 -33.35
N GLY A 511 2.92 -36.64 -34.31
CA GLY A 511 4.33 -36.33 -34.11
C GLY A 511 4.55 -35.22 -33.07
N ILE A 512 3.70 -34.20 -33.02
CA ILE A 512 3.74 -33.15 -31.99
C ILE A 512 3.47 -33.72 -30.59
N LEU A 513 2.47 -34.60 -30.44
CA LEU A 513 2.14 -35.24 -29.16
C LEU A 513 3.29 -36.14 -28.67
N ASP A 514 3.86 -36.95 -29.56
CA ASP A 514 5.01 -37.80 -29.26
C ASP A 514 6.24 -36.98 -28.86
N ALA A 515 6.50 -35.89 -29.57
CA ALA A 515 7.59 -34.97 -29.22
C ALA A 515 7.38 -34.33 -27.85
N ASN A 516 6.17 -33.86 -27.54
CA ASN A 516 5.85 -33.25 -26.25
C ASN A 516 6.02 -34.24 -25.09
N GLU A 517 5.61 -35.50 -25.26
CA GLU A 517 5.84 -36.54 -24.27
C GLU A 517 7.32 -36.81 -24.03
N ARG A 518 8.10 -36.94 -25.11
CA ARG A 518 9.56 -37.16 -25.01
C ARG A 518 10.25 -35.97 -24.35
N PHE A 519 9.81 -34.74 -24.66
CA PHE A 519 10.31 -33.50 -24.07
C PHE A 519 10.01 -33.42 -22.56
N LYS A 520 8.79 -33.78 -22.12
CA LYS A 520 8.41 -33.84 -20.70
C LYS A 520 9.21 -34.88 -19.92
N LYS A 521 9.50 -36.05 -20.52
CA LYS A 521 10.31 -37.12 -19.90
C LYS A 521 11.79 -36.73 -19.72
N GLY A 522 12.30 -35.75 -20.47
CA GLY A 522 13.69 -35.28 -20.43
C GLY A 522 14.01 -34.15 -19.44
N GLU A 523 13.12 -33.84 -18.48
CA GLU A 523 13.17 -32.63 -17.61
C GLU A 523 12.99 -31.29 -18.38
N GLY A 524 12.62 -31.32 -19.67
CA GLY A 524 12.47 -30.14 -20.55
C GLY A 524 11.20 -29.30 -20.34
N TRP A 525 10.27 -29.71 -19.47
CA TRP A 525 9.02 -28.99 -19.19
C TRP A 525 9.23 -27.58 -18.59
N LEU A 526 10.46 -27.25 -18.17
CA LEU A 526 10.83 -25.94 -17.61
C LEU A 526 11.15 -24.87 -18.68
N GLU A 527 11.28 -25.23 -19.96
CA GLU A 527 11.63 -24.26 -21.04
C GLU A 527 10.84 -24.50 -22.36
N PRO A 528 9.58 -24.04 -22.46
CA PRO A 528 8.74 -24.19 -23.65
C PRO A 528 9.33 -23.60 -24.94
N SER A 529 10.13 -22.54 -24.84
CA SER A 529 10.80 -21.90 -25.98
C SER A 529 11.77 -22.83 -26.70
N LYS A 530 12.40 -23.78 -25.99
CA LYS A 530 13.27 -24.80 -26.60
C LYS A 530 12.48 -25.82 -27.43
N PHE A 531 11.27 -26.18 -26.99
CA PHE A 531 10.39 -27.07 -27.73
C PHE A 531 10.02 -26.46 -29.09
N PHE A 532 9.52 -25.22 -29.09
CA PHE A 532 9.15 -24.51 -30.31
C PHE A 532 10.35 -24.21 -31.22
N ALA A 533 11.50 -23.82 -30.65
CA ALA A 533 12.71 -23.62 -31.44
C ALA A 533 13.18 -24.91 -32.13
N THR A 534 13.04 -26.07 -31.47
CA THR A 534 13.37 -27.37 -32.05
C THR A 534 12.42 -27.74 -33.18
N ALA A 535 11.11 -27.53 -32.97
CA ALA A 535 10.08 -27.74 -34.00
C ALA A 535 10.33 -26.87 -35.25
N ILE A 536 10.58 -25.57 -35.05
CA ILE A 536 10.87 -24.61 -36.12
C ILE A 536 12.13 -25.02 -36.90
N LYS A 537 13.19 -25.45 -36.20
CA LYS A 537 14.45 -25.87 -36.84
C LYS A 537 14.31 -27.18 -37.61
N ALA A 538 13.49 -28.11 -37.12
CA ALA A 538 13.28 -29.41 -37.75
C ALA A 538 12.28 -29.37 -38.92
N THR A 539 11.48 -28.31 -39.02
CA THR A 539 10.46 -28.16 -40.06
C THR A 539 11.10 -27.91 -41.44
N PRO A 540 10.82 -28.73 -42.46
CA PRO A 540 11.32 -28.51 -43.81
C PRO A 540 10.82 -27.20 -44.42
N VAL A 541 11.66 -26.56 -45.23
CA VAL A 541 11.29 -25.35 -45.98
C VAL A 541 10.09 -25.64 -46.88
N GLY A 542 9.05 -24.82 -46.80
CA GLY A 542 7.78 -24.99 -47.51
C GLY A 542 6.71 -25.80 -46.77
N LYS A 543 7.03 -26.39 -45.61
CA LYS A 543 6.10 -27.13 -44.74
C LYS A 543 5.73 -26.36 -43.46
N GLU A 544 6.14 -25.10 -43.35
CA GLU A 544 5.89 -24.26 -42.17
C GLU A 544 4.38 -24.10 -41.83
N PRO A 545 3.45 -23.94 -42.79
CA PRO A 545 2.01 -23.91 -42.46
C PRO A 545 1.50 -25.22 -41.87
N ALA A 546 2.05 -26.36 -42.30
CA ALA A 546 1.65 -27.68 -41.80
C ALA A 546 2.09 -27.91 -40.35
N LEU A 547 3.20 -27.29 -39.91
CA LEU A 547 3.58 -27.27 -38.49
C LEU A 547 2.51 -26.59 -37.63
N PHE A 548 2.04 -25.41 -38.03
CA PHE A 548 1.02 -24.68 -37.25
C PHE A 548 -0.32 -25.43 -37.23
N GLY A 549 -0.73 -26.01 -38.35
CA GLY A 549 -1.91 -26.89 -38.40
C GLY A 549 -1.77 -28.12 -37.48
N ALA A 550 -0.60 -28.76 -37.47
CA ALA A 550 -0.33 -29.89 -36.58
C ALA A 550 -0.30 -29.51 -35.10
N LEU A 551 0.23 -28.33 -34.75
CA LEU A 551 0.20 -27.78 -33.41
C LEU A 551 -1.23 -27.49 -32.93
N ASP A 552 -2.08 -26.97 -33.82
CA ASP A 552 -3.48 -26.69 -33.52
C ASP A 552 -4.28 -27.98 -33.30
N GLU A 553 -4.17 -28.93 -34.23
CA GLU A 553 -4.86 -30.23 -34.18
C GLU A 553 -4.43 -31.05 -32.95
N ALA A 554 -3.16 -30.96 -32.53
CA ALA A 554 -2.68 -31.59 -31.31
C ALA A 554 -3.30 -31.01 -30.02
N GLY A 555 -3.87 -29.79 -30.08
CA GLY A 555 -4.52 -29.14 -28.94
C GLY A 555 -3.59 -28.79 -27.78
N LEU A 556 -2.27 -28.74 -28.01
CA LEU A 556 -1.26 -28.58 -26.95
C LEU A 556 -0.85 -27.12 -26.68
N VAL A 557 -1.20 -26.19 -27.56
CA VAL A 557 -0.77 -24.79 -27.46
C VAL A 557 -1.80 -23.99 -26.67
N HIS A 558 -1.52 -23.64 -25.42
CA HIS A 558 -2.36 -22.69 -24.67
C HIS A 558 -1.83 -21.25 -24.79
N LEU A 559 -2.53 -20.26 -24.24
CA LEU A 559 -2.09 -18.85 -24.26
C LEU A 559 -0.64 -18.66 -23.78
N TYR A 560 -0.20 -19.42 -22.77
CA TYR A 560 1.17 -19.39 -22.27
C TYR A 560 2.18 -19.86 -23.32
N ASP A 561 1.86 -20.97 -23.99
CA ASP A 561 2.68 -21.57 -25.02
C ASP A 561 2.73 -20.70 -26.28
N LEU A 562 1.61 -20.06 -26.62
CA LEU A 562 1.47 -19.19 -27.78
C LEU A 562 2.41 -17.98 -27.68
N SER A 563 2.56 -17.37 -26.51
CA SER A 563 3.55 -16.29 -26.28
C SER A 563 4.98 -16.75 -26.57
N SER A 564 5.35 -17.93 -26.08
CA SER A 564 6.65 -18.52 -26.35
C SER A 564 6.82 -18.92 -27.83
N LEU A 565 5.76 -19.37 -28.49
CA LEU A 565 5.79 -19.71 -29.91
C LEU A 565 5.99 -18.44 -30.74
N LEU A 566 5.17 -17.40 -30.55
CA LEU A 566 5.25 -16.16 -31.30
C LEU A 566 6.64 -15.51 -31.19
N SER A 567 7.26 -15.52 -30.01
CA SER A 567 8.62 -14.99 -29.80
C SER A 567 9.72 -15.82 -30.47
N THR A 568 9.48 -17.08 -30.82
CA THR A 568 10.45 -17.95 -31.51
C THR A 568 10.28 -17.99 -33.03
N VAL A 569 9.11 -17.63 -33.56
CA VAL A 569 8.85 -17.61 -35.01
C VAL A 569 9.76 -16.59 -35.72
N PRO A 570 10.55 -17.02 -36.73
CA PRO A 570 11.43 -16.11 -37.46
C PRO A 570 10.67 -14.98 -38.17
N VAL A 571 11.22 -13.76 -38.12
CA VAL A 571 10.65 -12.58 -38.81
C VAL A 571 10.49 -12.83 -40.32
N SER A 572 11.37 -13.64 -40.92
CA SER A 572 11.30 -14.00 -42.34
C SER A 572 10.10 -14.89 -42.70
N TRP A 573 9.56 -15.66 -41.75
CA TRP A 573 8.37 -16.49 -41.94
C TRP A 573 7.10 -15.65 -41.92
N ARG A 574 7.04 -14.63 -41.05
CA ARG A 574 5.91 -13.69 -40.92
C ARG A 574 5.63 -12.84 -42.17
N ARG A 575 6.47 -12.92 -43.19
CA ARG A 575 6.28 -12.25 -44.50
C ARG A 575 5.63 -13.16 -45.54
N ARG A 576 5.38 -14.44 -45.23
CA ARG A 576 4.88 -15.44 -46.18
C ARG A 576 3.35 -15.62 -46.01
N PRO A 577 2.53 -15.44 -47.06
CA PRO A 577 1.07 -15.44 -46.93
C PRO A 577 0.48 -16.73 -46.34
N ALA A 578 0.92 -17.91 -46.81
CA ALA A 578 0.42 -19.19 -46.31
C ALA A 578 0.80 -19.47 -44.86
N VAL A 579 1.94 -18.94 -44.40
CA VAL A 579 2.36 -19.05 -43.00
C VAL A 579 1.52 -18.13 -42.11
N ASN A 580 1.28 -16.90 -42.54
CA ASN A 580 0.42 -15.98 -41.79
C ASN A 580 -1.00 -16.51 -41.66
N ALA A 581 -1.59 -17.08 -42.73
CA ALA A 581 -2.91 -17.68 -42.66
C ALA A 581 -2.99 -18.82 -41.64
N ALA A 582 -2.02 -19.75 -41.65
CA ALA A 582 -1.99 -20.86 -40.69
C ALA A 582 -1.70 -20.40 -39.25
N LEU A 583 -0.89 -19.34 -39.08
CA LEU A 583 -0.62 -18.73 -37.79
C LEU A 583 -1.86 -18.01 -37.23
N ASP A 584 -2.59 -17.28 -38.07
CA ASP A 584 -3.85 -16.61 -37.73
C ASP A 584 -4.90 -17.63 -37.27
N GLU A 585 -5.03 -18.76 -37.97
CA GLU A 585 -5.91 -19.87 -37.57
C GLU A 585 -5.53 -20.47 -36.20
N LEU A 586 -4.24 -20.73 -35.96
CA LEU A 586 -3.74 -21.23 -34.68
C LEU A 586 -4.00 -20.23 -33.53
N ILE A 587 -3.78 -18.93 -33.77
CA ILE A 587 -4.08 -17.88 -32.79
C ILE A 587 -5.58 -17.89 -32.47
N LEU A 588 -6.44 -17.85 -33.49
CA LEU A 588 -7.90 -17.85 -33.31
C LEU A 588 -8.39 -19.10 -32.55
N SER A 589 -7.91 -20.28 -32.93
CA SER A 589 -8.27 -21.55 -32.26
C SER A 589 -7.83 -21.55 -30.79
N THR A 590 -6.60 -21.08 -30.51
CA THR A 590 -6.07 -21.01 -29.14
C THR A 590 -6.91 -20.06 -28.28
N PHE A 591 -7.23 -18.87 -28.78
CA PHE A 591 -8.07 -17.89 -28.06
C PHE A 591 -9.51 -18.38 -27.84
N LYS A 592 -10.07 -19.16 -28.77
CA LYS A 592 -11.38 -19.81 -28.58
C LYS A 592 -11.33 -20.91 -27.52
N ARG A 593 -10.30 -21.76 -27.57
CA ARG A 593 -10.09 -22.85 -26.61
C ARG A 593 -9.90 -22.32 -25.19
N ASP A 594 -9.11 -21.27 -25.04
CA ASP A 594 -8.78 -20.66 -23.74
C ASP A 594 -9.65 -19.42 -23.43
N CYS A 595 -10.85 -19.32 -24.01
CA CYS A 595 -11.66 -18.08 -24.01
C CYS A 595 -11.95 -17.48 -22.63
N PHE A 596 -12.09 -18.30 -21.58
CA PHE A 596 -12.28 -17.84 -20.19
C PHE A 596 -11.02 -17.33 -19.50
N SER A 597 -9.84 -17.50 -20.11
CA SER A 597 -8.56 -16.98 -19.61
C SER A 597 -8.13 -15.71 -20.35
N VAL A 598 -8.84 -15.32 -21.41
CA VAL A 598 -8.53 -14.14 -22.22
C VAL A 598 -9.02 -12.89 -21.50
N GLN A 599 -8.14 -11.89 -21.38
CA GLN A 599 -8.47 -10.60 -20.79
C GLN A 599 -8.14 -9.47 -21.76
N ALA A 600 -8.84 -8.34 -21.59
CA ALA A 600 -8.61 -7.14 -22.37
C ALA A 600 -7.37 -6.35 -21.91
N SER A 601 -7.07 -6.33 -20.61
CA SER A 601 -5.90 -5.65 -20.06
C SER A 601 -4.60 -6.38 -20.35
N ASN A 602 -3.52 -5.60 -20.45
CA ASN A 602 -2.16 -6.07 -20.62
C ASN A 602 -1.47 -6.43 -19.28
N LEU A 603 -2.08 -6.13 -18.13
CA LEU A 603 -1.43 -6.28 -16.83
C LEU A 603 -1.39 -7.76 -16.39
N PHE A 604 -0.19 -8.26 -16.07
CA PHE A 604 0.08 -9.65 -15.66
C PHE A 604 -0.38 -10.73 -16.66
N GLN A 605 -0.64 -10.35 -17.91
CA GLN A 605 -0.96 -11.29 -18.97
C GLN A 605 0.28 -11.93 -19.58
N VAL A 606 0.18 -13.22 -19.90
CA VAL A 606 1.27 -13.95 -20.56
C VAL A 606 1.34 -13.61 -22.05
N LEU A 607 0.18 -13.32 -22.65
CA LEU A 607 0.04 -12.85 -24.01
C LEU A 607 -1.07 -11.80 -24.07
N SER A 608 -0.72 -10.55 -24.39
CA SER A 608 -1.72 -9.51 -24.60
C SER A 608 -2.43 -9.69 -25.95
N LEU A 609 -3.63 -9.11 -26.09
CA LEU A 609 -4.30 -9.04 -27.39
C LEU A 609 -3.45 -8.30 -28.43
N GLU A 610 -2.68 -7.30 -28.01
CA GLU A 610 -1.76 -6.53 -28.86
C GLU A 610 -0.61 -7.41 -29.38
N ASP A 611 0.03 -8.19 -28.50
CA ASP A 611 1.10 -9.11 -28.88
C ASP A 611 0.59 -10.25 -29.77
N ALA A 612 -0.64 -10.72 -29.52
CA ALA A 612 -1.26 -11.76 -30.33
C ALA A 612 -1.53 -11.29 -31.77
N VAL A 613 -1.96 -10.03 -31.95
CA VAL A 613 -2.21 -9.49 -33.28
C VAL A 613 -0.94 -8.96 -33.96
N ALA A 614 0.14 -8.72 -33.20
CA ALA A 614 1.39 -8.16 -33.70
C ALA A 614 2.06 -9.03 -34.78
N GLY A 615 1.94 -8.60 -36.04
CA GLY A 615 2.48 -9.32 -37.20
C GLY A 615 1.60 -10.48 -37.68
N SER A 616 0.34 -10.51 -37.25
CA SER A 616 -0.75 -11.37 -37.77
C SER A 616 -1.63 -10.57 -38.76
N GLY A 617 -2.55 -11.24 -39.46
CA GLY A 617 -3.61 -10.58 -40.24
C GLY A 617 -4.85 -10.17 -39.42
N LEU A 618 -4.85 -10.46 -38.12
CA LEU A 618 -5.99 -10.27 -37.23
C LEU A 618 -6.07 -8.86 -36.65
N THR A 619 -7.26 -8.46 -36.21
CA THR A 619 -7.49 -7.21 -35.47
C THR A 619 -7.89 -7.52 -34.03
N LYS A 620 -7.61 -6.59 -33.10
CA LYS A 620 -8.02 -6.71 -31.68
C LYS A 620 -9.53 -6.93 -31.55
N GLN A 621 -10.32 -6.18 -32.31
CA GLN A 621 -11.78 -6.32 -32.36
C GLN A 621 -12.22 -7.67 -32.93
N GLY A 622 -11.58 -8.14 -34.00
CA GLY A 622 -11.88 -9.45 -34.59
C GLY A 622 -11.63 -10.59 -33.60
N LEU A 623 -10.48 -10.56 -32.92
CA LEU A 623 -10.12 -11.56 -31.91
C LEU A 623 -11.05 -11.51 -30.71
N ALA A 624 -11.35 -10.32 -30.17
CA ALA A 624 -12.30 -10.14 -29.07
C ALA A 624 -13.70 -10.66 -29.43
N SER A 625 -14.20 -10.36 -30.63
CA SER A 625 -15.50 -10.86 -31.13
C SER A 625 -15.55 -12.39 -31.16
N GLU A 626 -14.48 -13.05 -31.61
CA GLU A 626 -14.44 -14.52 -31.65
C GLU A 626 -14.37 -15.15 -30.26
N VAL A 627 -13.66 -14.53 -29.32
CA VAL A 627 -13.63 -14.96 -27.92
C VAL A 627 -15.00 -14.81 -27.27
N VAL A 628 -15.68 -13.68 -27.47
CA VAL A 628 -17.04 -13.44 -26.95
C VAL A 628 -18.02 -14.49 -27.51
N ARG A 629 -17.94 -14.82 -28.79
CA ARG A 629 -18.76 -15.88 -29.41
C ARG A 629 -18.45 -17.26 -28.82
N ALA A 630 -17.19 -17.56 -28.54
CA ALA A 630 -16.78 -18.82 -27.92
C ALA A 630 -17.33 -18.94 -26.48
N ILE A 631 -17.24 -17.87 -25.69
CA ILE A 631 -17.86 -17.80 -24.35
C ILE A 631 -19.37 -18.01 -24.44
N ALA A 632 -20.05 -17.30 -25.34
CA ALA A 632 -21.50 -17.41 -25.52
C ALA A 632 -21.96 -18.80 -25.99
N SER A 633 -21.09 -19.55 -26.68
CA SER A 633 -21.36 -20.92 -27.14
C SER A 633 -21.01 -21.99 -26.09
N SER A 634 -20.39 -21.60 -24.97
CA SER A 634 -20.06 -22.50 -23.87
C SER A 634 -21.25 -22.73 -22.94
N SER A 635 -21.30 -23.92 -22.33
CA SER A 635 -22.26 -24.25 -21.26
C SER A 635 -21.66 -24.17 -19.85
N VAL A 636 -20.39 -23.77 -19.75
CA VAL A 636 -19.66 -23.64 -18.49
C VAL A 636 -20.08 -22.35 -17.79
N ASP A 637 -20.40 -22.43 -16.49
CA ASP A 637 -20.58 -21.25 -15.64
C ASP A 637 -19.21 -20.57 -15.41
N PRO A 638 -18.99 -19.36 -15.92
CA PRO A 638 -17.69 -18.69 -15.81
C PRO A 638 -17.39 -18.14 -14.40
N GLY A 639 -18.41 -17.98 -13.54
CA GLY A 639 -18.27 -17.26 -12.28
C GLY A 639 -18.07 -15.74 -12.45
N SER A 640 -18.03 -15.01 -11.32
CA SER A 640 -18.02 -13.53 -11.32
C SER A 640 -16.79 -12.92 -12.00
N GLN A 641 -15.61 -13.48 -11.76
CA GLN A 641 -14.35 -12.97 -12.30
C GLN A 641 -14.35 -12.96 -13.83
N ALA A 642 -14.72 -14.08 -14.46
CA ALA A 642 -14.73 -14.19 -15.91
C ALA A 642 -15.90 -13.40 -16.56
N MET A 643 -16.99 -13.11 -15.83
CA MET A 643 -18.00 -12.17 -16.30
C MET A 643 -17.47 -10.73 -16.41
N PHE A 644 -16.65 -10.28 -15.46
CA PHE A 644 -16.00 -8.97 -15.59
C PHE A 644 -14.90 -8.96 -16.67
N GLN A 645 -14.19 -10.07 -16.88
CA GLN A 645 -13.27 -10.19 -18.01
C GLN A 645 -14.03 -10.10 -19.35
N LEU A 646 -15.19 -10.74 -19.45
CA LEU A 646 -16.09 -10.61 -20.60
C LEU A 646 -16.54 -9.15 -20.79
N ALA A 647 -16.88 -8.43 -19.72
CA ALA A 647 -17.23 -7.01 -19.81
C ALA A 647 -16.07 -6.16 -20.38
N GLY A 648 -14.83 -6.43 -19.96
CA GLY A 648 -13.64 -5.79 -20.54
C GLY A 648 -13.44 -6.12 -22.03
N LEU A 649 -13.72 -7.37 -22.45
CA LEU A 649 -13.68 -7.74 -23.87
C LEU A 649 -14.80 -7.09 -24.70
N LEU A 650 -16.00 -6.96 -24.12
CA LEU A 650 -17.11 -6.27 -24.75
C LEU A 650 -16.79 -4.78 -24.93
N ALA A 651 -16.10 -4.13 -23.99
CA ALA A 651 -15.69 -2.74 -24.11
C ALA A 651 -14.88 -2.45 -25.39
N ILE A 652 -14.08 -3.42 -25.87
CA ILE A 652 -13.33 -3.32 -27.13
C ILE A 652 -14.25 -3.25 -28.36
N LEU A 653 -15.46 -3.82 -28.25
CA LEU A 653 -16.45 -3.95 -29.31
C LEU A 653 -17.52 -2.83 -29.26
N LEU A 654 -17.62 -2.10 -28.16
CA LEU A 654 -18.58 -1.00 -28.00
C LEU A 654 -18.14 0.22 -28.80
N ASN A 655 -19.13 1.01 -29.23
CA ASN A 655 -18.86 2.37 -29.66
C ASN A 655 -18.67 3.31 -28.45
N PRO A 656 -18.16 4.53 -28.65
CA PRO A 656 -17.78 5.41 -27.54
C PRO A 656 -18.93 5.84 -26.64
N GLU A 657 -20.12 6.11 -27.22
CA GLU A 657 -21.32 6.47 -26.44
C GLU A 657 -21.83 5.29 -25.60
N GLU A 658 -21.86 4.09 -26.18
CA GLU A 658 -22.23 2.86 -25.44
C GLU A 658 -21.26 2.58 -24.30
N ALA A 659 -19.96 2.77 -24.52
CA ALA A 659 -18.93 2.61 -23.49
C ALA A 659 -19.10 3.64 -22.36
N LYS A 660 -19.41 4.89 -22.71
CA LYS A 660 -19.68 5.96 -21.74
C LYS A 660 -20.89 5.66 -20.87
N ASP A 661 -22.01 5.25 -21.46
CA ASP A 661 -23.23 4.91 -20.73
C ASP A 661 -23.01 3.70 -19.81
N ALA A 662 -22.29 2.68 -20.29
CA ALA A 662 -21.92 1.51 -19.48
C ALA A 662 -20.99 1.89 -18.33
N LEU A 663 -19.98 2.74 -18.58
CA LEU A 663 -19.07 3.23 -17.55
C LEU A 663 -19.82 4.04 -16.49
N LYS A 664 -20.68 4.98 -16.91
CA LYS A 664 -21.48 5.78 -15.99
C LYS A 664 -22.35 4.91 -15.09
N THR A 665 -23.06 3.95 -15.67
CA THR A 665 -23.88 2.98 -14.90
C THR A 665 -23.03 2.19 -13.90
N ALA A 666 -21.84 1.76 -14.31
CA ALA A 666 -20.95 1.02 -13.44
C ALA A 666 -20.39 1.89 -12.29
N LEU A 667 -20.12 3.18 -12.53
CA LEU A 667 -19.69 4.13 -11.51
C LEU A 667 -20.82 4.52 -10.54
N GLU A 668 -22.07 4.63 -11.02
CA GLU A 668 -23.24 4.82 -10.16
C GLU A 668 -23.43 3.67 -9.17
N PHE A 669 -23.07 2.44 -9.55
CA PHE A 669 -23.04 1.32 -8.61
C PHE A 669 -21.93 1.46 -7.57
N TYR A 670 -20.75 1.98 -7.96
CA TYR A 670 -19.66 2.26 -7.03
C TYR A 670 -20.06 3.32 -5.99
N GLU A 671 -20.84 4.33 -6.38
CA GLU A 671 -21.29 5.40 -5.47
C GLU A 671 -22.04 4.85 -4.25
N GLN A 672 -22.71 3.70 -4.37
CA GLN A 672 -23.44 3.07 -3.26
C GLN A 672 -22.53 2.59 -2.12
N PHE A 673 -21.23 2.39 -2.39
CA PHE A 673 -20.24 1.99 -1.39
C PHE A 673 -19.38 3.15 -0.90
N HIS A 674 -19.55 4.35 -1.45
CA HIS A 674 -18.81 5.52 -1.00
C HIS A 674 -19.46 6.11 0.26
N GLU A 675 -18.64 6.43 1.25
CA GLU A 675 -19.02 7.33 2.33
C GLU A 675 -18.99 8.79 1.82
N ALA A 676 -19.73 9.68 2.49
CA ALA A 676 -19.87 11.08 2.07
C ALA A 676 -18.53 11.83 1.94
N GLU A 677 -17.50 11.37 2.67
CA GLU A 677 -16.17 11.98 2.73
C GLU A 677 -15.13 11.24 1.88
N ASP A 678 -15.50 10.17 1.17
CA ASP A 678 -14.58 9.42 0.32
C ASP A 678 -14.09 10.24 -0.88
N GLY A 679 -12.77 10.21 -1.12
CA GLY A 679 -12.11 11.06 -2.09
C GLY A 679 -12.16 12.54 -1.67
N ASP A 680 -12.86 13.35 -2.47
CA ASP A 680 -13.23 14.74 -2.15
C ASP A 680 -14.76 14.93 -2.02
N GLY A 681 -15.51 13.84 -1.81
CA GLY A 681 -16.97 13.83 -1.78
C GLY A 681 -17.62 13.80 -3.18
N PRO A 682 -18.92 14.06 -3.29
CA PRO A 682 -19.61 14.14 -4.59
C PRO A 682 -19.01 15.21 -5.51
N TRP A 683 -19.23 15.08 -6.82
CA TRP A 683 -18.80 16.09 -7.80
C TRP A 683 -19.36 17.48 -7.46
N SER A 684 -18.53 18.51 -7.65
CA SER A 684 -18.90 19.91 -7.49
C SER A 684 -18.07 20.79 -8.42
N GLU A 685 -18.55 22.01 -8.71
CA GLU A 685 -17.83 22.98 -9.56
C GLU A 685 -16.42 23.31 -9.02
N ALA A 686 -16.20 23.21 -7.70
CA ALA A 686 -14.89 23.46 -7.08
C ALA A 686 -13.81 22.43 -7.47
N LEU A 687 -14.22 21.25 -7.96
CA LEU A 687 -13.35 20.15 -8.38
C LEU A 687 -13.03 20.20 -9.88
N GLU A 688 -13.72 21.06 -10.63
CA GLU A 688 -13.53 21.18 -12.06
C GLU A 688 -12.15 21.78 -12.40
N PRO A 689 -11.35 21.11 -13.25
CA PRO A 689 -10.05 21.63 -13.65
C PRO A 689 -10.18 22.78 -14.67
N PRO A 690 -9.15 23.62 -14.85
CA PRO A 690 -9.08 24.60 -15.94
C PRO A 690 -9.23 23.97 -17.33
N GLU A 691 -9.66 24.76 -18.32
CA GLU A 691 -10.00 24.33 -19.69
C GLU A 691 -8.85 23.61 -20.42
N SER A 692 -7.59 23.97 -20.14
CA SER A 692 -6.43 23.36 -20.80
C SER A 692 -5.60 22.48 -19.87
N VAL A 693 -4.94 21.48 -20.47
CA VAL A 693 -4.00 20.61 -19.75
C VAL A 693 -2.78 21.39 -19.25
N SER A 694 -2.34 22.40 -20.00
CA SER A 694 -1.25 23.32 -19.64
C SER A 694 -1.58 24.11 -18.37
N GLU A 695 -2.77 24.73 -18.30
CA GLU A 695 -3.25 25.41 -17.08
C GLU A 695 -3.44 24.45 -15.92
N SER A 696 -3.95 23.25 -16.18
CA SER A 696 -4.12 22.22 -15.15
C SER A 696 -2.78 21.77 -14.58
N LEU A 697 -1.75 21.57 -15.41
CA LEU A 697 -0.41 21.26 -14.93
C LEU A 697 0.18 22.43 -14.13
N ALA A 698 -0.11 23.67 -14.51
CA ALA A 698 0.33 24.84 -13.75
C ALA A 698 -0.29 24.86 -12.35
N GLY A 699 -1.58 24.50 -12.24
CA GLY A 699 -2.26 24.30 -10.96
C GLY A 699 -1.62 23.19 -10.12
N TYR A 700 -1.24 22.06 -10.72
CA TYR A 700 -0.49 20.99 -10.05
C TYR A 700 0.85 21.49 -9.49
N VAL A 701 1.64 22.23 -10.29
CA VAL A 701 2.93 22.77 -9.85
C VAL A 701 2.75 23.82 -8.76
N PHE A 702 1.74 24.68 -8.87
CA PHE A 702 1.41 25.68 -7.85
C PHE A 702 1.00 25.03 -6.53
N ALA A 703 0.16 23.98 -6.59
CA ALA A 703 -0.20 23.20 -5.42
C ALA A 703 1.04 22.54 -4.77
N ALA A 704 1.94 21.99 -5.58
CA ALA A 704 3.19 21.40 -5.09
C ALA A 704 4.13 22.41 -4.38
N LEU A 705 4.14 23.69 -4.81
CA LEU A 705 4.85 24.76 -4.09
C LEU A 705 4.25 25.03 -2.70
N GLY A 706 2.96 24.74 -2.51
CA GLY A 706 2.23 24.82 -1.24
C GLY A 706 2.26 23.53 -0.41
N SER A 707 2.99 22.49 -0.84
CA SER A 707 3.00 21.20 -0.15
C SER A 707 3.54 21.31 1.30
N PRO A 708 2.97 20.58 2.28
CA PRO A 708 3.58 20.45 3.61
C PRO A 708 4.94 19.75 3.57
N GLU A 709 5.25 18.98 2.51
CA GLU A 709 6.51 18.27 2.35
C GLU A 709 7.60 19.20 1.76
N PRO A 710 8.70 19.49 2.48
CA PRO A 710 9.74 20.42 2.02
C PRO A 710 10.43 19.98 0.72
N SER A 711 10.65 18.68 0.53
CA SER A 711 11.19 18.08 -0.70
C SER A 711 10.34 18.45 -1.92
N ARG A 712 9.02 18.26 -1.84
CA ARG A 712 8.10 18.55 -2.95
C ARG A 712 8.08 20.03 -3.32
N ARG A 713 8.16 20.93 -2.33
CA ARG A 713 8.28 22.38 -2.57
C ARG A 713 9.60 22.74 -3.28
N TRP A 714 10.69 22.10 -2.87
CA TRP A 714 12.00 22.28 -3.51
C TRP A 714 11.97 21.80 -4.98
N GLU A 715 11.40 20.63 -5.24
CA GLU A 715 11.26 20.07 -6.59
C GLU A 715 10.42 21.00 -7.49
N ALA A 716 9.30 21.50 -6.98
CA ALA A 716 8.45 22.45 -7.70
C ALA A 716 9.15 23.79 -7.99
N ALA A 717 9.95 24.33 -7.04
CA ALA A 717 10.74 25.54 -7.30
C ALA A 717 11.84 25.33 -8.36
N HIS A 718 12.41 24.14 -8.42
CA HIS A 718 13.34 23.76 -9.49
C HIS A 718 12.62 23.57 -10.83
N CYS A 719 11.36 23.13 -10.84
CA CYS A 719 10.52 23.13 -12.04
C CYS A 719 10.39 24.55 -12.63
N ILE A 720 10.14 25.58 -11.80
CA ILE A 720 10.12 26.99 -12.24
C ILE A 720 11.44 27.37 -12.93
N TYR A 721 12.58 26.96 -12.36
CA TYR A 721 13.89 27.20 -12.96
C TYR A 721 14.08 26.51 -14.32
N LEU A 722 13.59 25.27 -14.46
CA LEU A 722 13.64 24.56 -15.74
C LEU A 722 12.75 25.22 -16.78
N LEU A 723 11.51 25.58 -16.44
CA LEU A 723 10.59 26.27 -17.35
C LEU A 723 11.23 27.54 -17.92
N ALA A 724 11.86 28.35 -17.07
CA ALA A 724 12.60 29.54 -17.49
C ALA A 724 13.81 29.21 -18.38
N SER A 725 14.50 28.10 -18.07
CA SER A 725 15.71 27.69 -18.80
C SER A 725 15.42 27.09 -20.18
N VAL A 726 14.29 26.41 -20.34
CA VAL A 726 13.85 25.84 -21.63
C VAL A 726 12.96 26.79 -22.44
N GLY A 727 12.58 27.93 -21.86
CA GLY A 727 11.82 28.99 -22.52
C GLY A 727 10.30 28.76 -22.56
N ASP A 728 9.76 27.97 -21.64
CA ASP A 728 8.31 27.70 -21.57
C ASP A 728 7.56 28.86 -20.88
N LYS A 729 7.31 29.91 -21.66
CA LYS A 729 6.67 31.16 -21.19
C LYS A 729 5.19 30.99 -20.89
N GLU A 730 4.51 30.07 -21.58
CA GLU A 730 3.08 29.83 -21.40
C GLU A 730 2.82 29.21 -20.02
N MET A 731 3.52 28.12 -19.72
CA MET A 731 3.42 27.43 -18.45
C MET A 731 3.78 28.35 -17.27
N LEU A 732 4.85 29.15 -17.40
CA LEU A 732 5.20 30.16 -16.38
C LEU A 732 4.06 31.16 -16.15
N ARG A 733 3.44 31.68 -17.23
CA ARG A 733 2.33 32.62 -17.13
C ARG A 733 1.13 32.00 -16.39
N ASN A 734 0.82 30.75 -16.70
CA ASN A 734 -0.27 30.01 -16.05
C ASN A 734 0.03 29.80 -14.56
N ILE A 735 1.27 29.52 -14.15
CA ILE A 735 1.63 29.42 -12.73
C ILE A 735 1.47 30.78 -12.02
N ILE A 736 1.83 31.88 -12.69
CA ILE A 736 1.64 33.23 -12.13
C ILE A 736 0.16 33.58 -11.98
N SER A 737 -0.73 33.14 -12.87
CA SER A 737 -2.17 33.44 -12.75
C SER A 737 -2.76 32.83 -11.48
N PHE A 738 -2.39 31.59 -11.11
CA PHE A 738 -2.75 31.02 -9.81
C PHE A 738 -2.24 31.86 -8.64
N ALA A 739 -0.98 32.30 -8.70
CA ALA A 739 -0.38 33.11 -7.65
C ALA A 739 -0.97 34.54 -7.52
N MET A 740 -1.71 35.00 -8.53
CA MET A 740 -2.44 36.27 -8.54
C MET A 740 -3.90 36.13 -8.10
N GLY A 741 -4.31 34.97 -7.59
CA GLY A 741 -5.67 34.72 -7.10
C GLY A 741 -6.50 33.79 -7.97
N GLY A 742 -5.89 33.05 -8.90
CA GLY A 742 -6.56 31.96 -9.61
C GLY A 742 -7.02 30.86 -8.63
N GLN A 743 -8.17 30.25 -8.90
CA GLN A 743 -8.75 29.23 -8.02
C GLN A 743 -7.93 27.94 -8.06
N ALA A 744 -7.24 27.63 -6.96
CA ALA A 744 -6.44 26.41 -6.81
C ALA A 744 -7.22 25.24 -6.16
N THR A 745 -8.53 25.39 -5.94
CA THR A 745 -9.38 24.44 -5.18
C THR A 745 -9.41 23.05 -5.81
N ALA A 746 -9.33 22.96 -7.14
CA ALA A 746 -9.27 21.68 -7.83
C ALA A 746 -7.97 20.89 -7.57
N PHE A 747 -6.92 21.49 -7.00
CA PHE A 747 -5.59 20.89 -6.92
C PHE A 747 -5.17 20.46 -5.51
N HIS A 748 -6.02 20.62 -4.50
CA HIS A 748 -5.76 20.14 -3.15
C HIS A 748 -6.99 19.41 -2.59
N GLY A 749 -6.79 18.55 -1.60
CA GLY A 749 -7.92 17.85 -0.98
C GLY A 749 -8.89 18.83 -0.33
N HIS A 750 -10.21 18.65 -0.51
CA HIS A 750 -11.20 19.62 0.00
C HIS A 750 -11.14 19.80 1.53
N GLN A 751 -10.87 18.72 2.25
CA GLN A 751 -10.72 18.73 3.71
C GLN A 751 -9.31 19.10 4.19
N LEU A 752 -8.35 19.29 3.27
CA LEU A 752 -6.96 19.57 3.60
C LEU A 752 -6.65 21.05 3.41
N PHE A 753 -6.07 21.66 4.44
CA PHE A 753 -5.64 23.06 4.37
C PHE A 753 -4.55 23.24 3.30
N PHE A 754 -4.76 24.20 2.39
CA PHE A 754 -3.79 24.59 1.37
C PHE A 754 -2.88 25.72 1.88
N TYR A 755 -1.57 25.49 1.89
CA TYR A 755 -0.60 26.47 2.40
C TYR A 755 -0.20 27.49 1.33
N GLU A 756 -1.08 28.44 1.03
CA GLU A 756 -0.87 29.44 -0.03
C GLU A 756 0.41 30.28 0.19
N LEU A 757 0.71 30.69 1.42
CA LEU A 757 1.93 31.45 1.72
C LEU A 757 3.21 30.65 1.40
N ASN A 758 3.19 29.33 1.60
CA ASN A 758 4.29 28.45 1.16
C ASN A 758 4.39 28.46 -0.37
N ALA A 759 3.27 28.34 -1.07
CA ALA A 759 3.24 28.37 -2.53
C ALA A 759 3.84 29.67 -3.08
N GLN A 760 3.42 30.82 -2.55
CA GLN A 760 3.96 32.13 -2.92
C GLN A 760 5.45 32.27 -2.58
N GLN A 761 5.88 31.84 -1.39
CA GLN A 761 7.29 31.91 -0.98
C GLN A 761 8.19 31.10 -1.90
N TRP A 762 7.85 29.84 -2.17
CA TRP A 762 8.69 28.96 -3.00
C TRP A 762 8.64 29.34 -4.48
N LEU A 763 7.52 29.89 -4.96
CA LEU A 763 7.46 30.54 -6.27
C LEU A 763 8.47 31.69 -6.36
N MET A 764 8.50 32.58 -5.37
CA MET A 764 9.45 33.71 -5.35
C MET A 764 10.91 33.24 -5.33
N ILE A 765 11.22 32.17 -4.59
CA ILE A 765 12.57 31.58 -4.57
C ILE A 765 12.95 31.07 -5.97
N GLY A 766 12.06 30.31 -6.61
CA GLY A 766 12.24 29.80 -7.97
C GLY A 766 12.44 30.93 -9.00
N LEU A 767 11.60 31.97 -8.94
CA LEU A 767 11.71 33.14 -9.82
C LEU A 767 12.99 33.93 -9.58
N ALA A 768 13.41 34.14 -8.33
CA ALA A 768 14.64 34.84 -8.01
C ALA A 768 15.88 34.09 -8.50
N ARG A 769 15.89 32.75 -8.36
CA ARG A 769 16.96 31.92 -8.92
C ARG A 769 16.96 31.96 -10.44
N SER A 770 15.78 31.95 -11.05
CA SER A 770 15.62 32.02 -12.51
C SER A 770 16.04 33.37 -13.06
N ALA A 771 15.73 34.47 -12.39
CA ALA A 771 16.13 35.82 -12.80
C ALA A 771 17.65 36.00 -12.80
N LEU A 772 18.38 35.32 -11.91
CA LEU A 772 19.83 35.35 -11.85
C LEU A 772 20.48 34.71 -13.10
N ASP A 773 20.00 33.54 -13.52
CA ASP A 773 20.62 32.76 -14.60
C ASP A 773 19.96 33.01 -15.97
N LYS A 774 18.68 33.40 -15.99
CA LYS A 774 17.80 33.53 -17.17
C LYS A 774 16.92 34.80 -17.09
N PRO A 775 17.52 36.00 -16.98
CA PRO A 775 16.77 37.25 -16.76
C PRO A 775 15.72 37.52 -17.86
N GLU A 776 16.04 37.26 -19.12
CA GLU A 776 15.11 37.48 -20.25
C GLU A 776 13.82 36.64 -20.16
N ALA A 777 13.90 35.42 -19.62
CA ALA A 777 12.75 34.53 -19.48
C ALA A 777 11.77 35.02 -18.40
N ILE A 778 12.28 35.73 -17.39
CA ILE A 778 11.52 36.20 -16.23
C ILE A 778 11.04 37.66 -16.40
N GLY A 779 11.59 38.41 -17.35
CA GLY A 779 11.21 39.82 -17.57
C GLY A 779 9.69 40.06 -17.71
N ALA A 780 8.96 39.12 -18.30
CA ALA A 780 7.50 39.20 -18.48
C ALA A 780 6.70 39.17 -17.17
N VAL A 781 7.28 38.74 -16.05
CA VAL A 781 6.60 38.66 -14.74
C VAL A 781 7.03 39.78 -13.78
N ALA A 782 7.74 40.80 -14.27
CA ALA A 782 8.27 41.89 -13.45
C ALA A 782 7.20 42.63 -12.63
N ASP A 783 6.01 42.83 -13.19
CA ASP A 783 4.94 43.55 -12.48
C ASP A 783 4.36 42.75 -11.31
N TYR A 784 4.25 41.43 -11.47
CA TYR A 784 3.90 40.55 -10.37
C TYR A 784 4.97 40.61 -9.27
N LEU A 785 6.27 40.59 -9.62
CA LEU A 785 7.35 40.75 -8.65
C LEU A 785 7.28 42.10 -7.92
N ARG A 786 6.99 43.20 -8.63
CA ARG A 786 6.80 44.53 -8.01
C ARG A 786 5.64 44.54 -7.03
N SER A 787 4.53 43.88 -7.35
CA SER A 787 3.37 43.77 -6.47
C SER A 787 3.69 43.09 -5.13
N LYS A 788 4.70 42.21 -5.11
CA LYS A 788 5.16 41.49 -3.92
C LYS A 788 6.34 42.16 -3.22
N ALA A 789 7.17 42.92 -3.94
CA ALA A 789 8.35 43.64 -3.43
C ALA A 789 8.00 44.99 -2.76
N THR A 790 7.07 44.98 -1.82
CA THR A 790 6.56 46.16 -1.10
C THR A 790 6.57 45.93 0.41
N ARG A 791 6.77 47.00 1.18
CA ARG A 791 6.70 46.99 2.65
C ARG A 791 5.30 46.68 3.19
N SER A 792 4.26 46.89 2.38
CA SER A 792 2.89 46.46 2.72
C SER A 792 2.76 44.94 2.76
N ASN A 793 3.63 44.21 2.06
CA ASN A 793 3.73 42.77 2.21
C ASN A 793 4.52 42.46 3.49
N GLN A 794 3.81 41.98 4.51
CA GLN A 794 4.40 41.66 5.80
C GLN A 794 5.26 40.38 5.75
N HIS A 795 5.09 39.54 4.75
CA HIS A 795 5.84 38.29 4.62
C HIS A 795 7.28 38.56 4.10
N VAL A 796 8.23 38.63 5.04
CA VAL A 796 9.63 39.02 4.80
C VAL A 796 10.28 38.23 3.66
N LEU A 797 10.14 36.90 3.65
CA LEU A 797 10.78 36.08 2.62
C LEU A 797 10.20 36.32 1.21
N ILE A 798 8.88 36.46 1.09
CA ILE A 798 8.22 36.75 -0.21
C ILE A 798 8.72 38.08 -0.76
N ARG A 799 8.69 39.16 0.04
CA ARG A 799 9.16 40.47 -0.42
C ARG A 799 10.66 40.49 -0.71
N HIS A 800 11.46 39.78 0.09
CA HIS A 800 12.91 39.67 -0.09
C HIS A 800 13.25 39.06 -1.44
N PHE A 801 12.70 37.88 -1.73
CA PHE A 801 12.97 37.18 -2.99
C PHE A 801 12.38 37.91 -4.20
N ALA A 802 11.24 38.57 -4.06
CA ALA A 802 10.69 39.43 -5.11
C ALA A 802 11.61 40.61 -5.44
N ALA A 803 12.11 41.32 -4.42
CA ALA A 803 13.05 42.43 -4.60
C ALA A 803 14.38 41.95 -5.18
N LYS A 804 14.88 40.79 -4.73
CA LYS A 804 16.06 40.14 -5.29
C LYS A 804 15.87 39.83 -6.78
N ALA A 805 14.75 39.22 -7.16
CA ALA A 805 14.45 38.90 -8.55
C ALA A 805 14.46 40.16 -9.43
N LEU A 806 13.80 41.25 -9.02
CA LEU A 806 13.81 42.52 -9.76
C LEU A 806 15.22 43.10 -9.93
N ARG A 807 16.06 43.02 -8.90
CA ARG A 807 17.45 43.49 -8.98
C ARG A 807 18.29 42.63 -9.93
N GLU A 808 18.10 41.31 -9.94
CA GLU A 808 18.80 40.45 -10.90
C GLU A 808 18.30 40.66 -12.34
N LEU A 809 16.99 40.88 -12.54
CA LEU A 809 16.45 41.28 -13.85
C LEU A 809 17.10 42.56 -14.37
N ALA A 810 17.28 43.56 -13.50
CA ALA A 810 17.92 44.82 -13.86
C ALA A 810 19.41 44.66 -14.17
N ARG A 811 20.14 43.87 -13.37
CA ARG A 811 21.55 43.55 -13.66
C ARG A 811 21.71 42.78 -14.97
N GLY A 812 20.78 41.89 -15.27
CA GLY A 812 20.74 41.12 -16.52
C GLY A 812 20.22 41.90 -17.73
N GLY A 813 19.86 43.18 -17.58
CA GLY A 813 19.36 44.02 -18.68
C GLY A 813 17.93 43.72 -19.14
N ALA A 814 17.21 42.80 -18.49
CA ALA A 814 15.84 42.44 -18.85
C ALA A 814 14.79 43.45 -18.35
N LEU A 815 15.19 44.39 -17.49
CA LEU A 815 14.35 45.44 -16.93
C LEU A 815 15.19 46.70 -16.66
N SER A 816 14.58 47.88 -16.79
CA SER A 816 15.17 49.13 -16.29
C SER A 816 14.54 49.53 -14.95
N LEU A 817 15.37 49.84 -13.95
CA LEU A 817 14.95 50.35 -12.65
C LEU A 817 15.47 51.77 -12.44
N GLY A 818 14.62 52.68 -11.97
CA GLY A 818 15.05 54.03 -11.58
C GLY A 818 15.89 54.01 -10.30
N ALA A 819 16.74 55.02 -10.08
CA ALA A 819 17.62 55.09 -8.91
C ALA A 819 16.87 55.00 -7.56
N ALA A 820 15.68 55.63 -7.47
CA ALA A 820 14.83 55.57 -6.29
C ALA A 820 14.27 54.15 -6.05
N GLU A 821 13.89 53.44 -7.11
CA GLU A 821 13.37 52.07 -7.03
C GLU A 821 14.49 51.11 -6.60
N VAL A 822 15.69 51.23 -7.14
CA VAL A 822 16.87 50.44 -6.73
C VAL A 822 17.18 50.63 -5.25
N SER A 823 17.16 51.88 -4.77
CA SER A 823 17.37 52.18 -3.34
C SER A 823 16.28 51.54 -2.48
N LYS A 824 15.00 51.68 -2.85
CA LYS A 824 13.87 51.08 -2.14
C LYS A 824 13.96 49.55 -2.07
N LEU A 825 14.30 48.89 -3.18
CA LEU A 825 14.44 47.43 -3.24
C LEU A 825 15.66 46.94 -2.43
N SER A 826 16.73 47.72 -2.35
CA SER A 826 17.93 47.36 -1.58
C SER A 826 17.68 47.43 -0.07
N MET A 827 16.87 48.39 0.37
CA MET A 827 16.50 48.57 1.78
C MET A 827 15.15 47.91 2.12
N ILE A 828 14.65 46.94 1.32
CA ILE A 828 13.27 46.44 1.47
C ILE A 828 13.00 45.70 2.79
N ASP A 829 14.04 45.14 3.40
CA ASP A 829 13.94 44.36 4.65
C ASP A 829 14.58 45.04 5.86
N GLU A 830 15.14 46.24 5.70
CA GLU A 830 15.82 46.93 6.79
C GLU A 830 14.82 47.46 7.83
N GLY A 831 15.07 47.23 9.12
CA GLY A 831 14.20 47.75 10.18
C GLY A 831 14.22 49.29 10.22
N ALA A 832 13.06 49.92 10.40
CA ALA A 832 12.98 51.36 10.71
C ALA A 832 13.22 51.65 12.20
N LEU A 833 13.35 50.59 13.01
CA LEU A 833 13.55 50.67 14.45
C LEU A 833 15.04 50.85 14.78
N PRO A 834 15.38 51.65 15.81
CA PRO A 834 16.75 51.75 16.28
C PRO A 834 17.23 50.40 16.84
N PRO A 835 18.53 50.05 16.72
CA PRO A 835 19.09 48.85 17.33
C PRO A 835 18.92 48.86 18.85
N LEU A 836 18.61 47.72 19.44
CA LEU A 836 18.58 47.53 20.89
C LEU A 836 20.00 47.55 21.48
N ASP A 837 20.20 48.34 22.54
CA ASP A 837 21.43 48.34 23.32
C ASP A 837 21.44 47.16 24.31
N VAL A 838 22.21 46.13 23.98
CA VAL A 838 22.28 44.88 24.76
C VAL A 838 22.98 45.08 26.11
N ALA A 839 23.77 46.16 26.30
CA ALA A 839 24.53 46.41 27.51
C ALA A 839 23.68 46.95 28.68
N ASN A 840 22.48 47.47 28.41
CA ASN A 840 21.58 48.09 29.39
C ASN A 840 20.38 47.22 29.78
N ARG A 841 20.42 45.89 29.54
CA ARG A 841 19.42 44.99 30.12
C ARG A 841 19.64 44.89 31.63
N GLY A 842 18.97 45.76 32.38
CA GLY A 842 18.58 45.44 33.75
C GLY A 842 17.89 44.06 33.75
N HIS A 843 18.13 43.27 34.78
CA HIS A 843 17.55 41.92 34.93
C HIS A 843 16.11 41.90 34.42
N ALA A 844 15.88 41.11 33.37
CA ALA A 844 14.54 40.95 32.80
C ALA A 844 13.58 40.50 33.92
N PRO A 845 12.28 40.88 33.86
CA PRO A 845 11.29 40.41 34.82
C PRO A 845 11.36 38.88 34.95
N ASP A 846 11.09 38.38 36.17
CA ASP A 846 11.10 36.94 36.45
C ASP A 846 10.18 36.19 35.47
N HIS A 847 10.59 34.98 35.09
CA HIS A 847 9.91 34.11 34.11
C HIS A 847 8.42 33.85 34.40
N ALA A 848 7.95 34.21 35.61
CA ALA A 848 6.63 33.94 36.16
C ALA A 848 5.51 34.87 35.68
N ASP A 849 5.81 36.08 35.17
CA ASP A 849 4.75 37.06 34.82
C ASP A 849 4.17 36.91 33.41
N VAL A 850 4.76 36.05 32.55
CA VAL A 850 4.30 35.79 31.16
C VAL A 850 3.94 34.31 30.96
N GLU A 851 3.71 33.57 32.05
CA GLU A 851 3.35 32.16 31.97
C GLU A 851 1.90 32.00 31.48
N ARG A 852 1.73 31.80 30.17
CA ARG A 852 0.44 31.51 29.56
C ARG A 852 0.02 30.08 29.90
N LYS A 853 -1.17 29.92 30.48
CA LYS A 853 -1.74 28.58 30.66
C LYS A 853 -2.07 27.98 29.31
N TYR A 854 -1.77 26.70 29.15
CA TYR A 854 -2.02 25.96 27.91
C TYR A 854 -3.49 26.05 27.45
N GLU A 855 -4.44 26.09 28.40
CA GLU A 855 -5.88 26.18 28.13
C GLU A 855 -6.35 27.54 27.58
N ASP A 856 -5.54 28.59 27.71
CA ASP A 856 -5.89 29.96 27.30
C ASP A 856 -5.37 30.30 25.87
N ALA A 857 -4.81 29.32 25.15
CA ALA A 857 -4.27 29.50 23.80
C ALA A 857 -5.31 29.24 22.70
N ARG A 858 -5.45 30.18 21.73
CA ARG A 858 -6.25 29.92 20.51
C ARG A 858 -5.45 29.10 19.49
N PHE A 859 -4.11 29.16 19.56
CA PHE A 859 -3.22 28.38 18.70
C PHE A 859 -2.08 27.75 19.50
N HIS A 860 -1.84 26.46 19.27
CA HIS A 860 -0.79 25.67 19.91
C HIS A 860 0.39 25.47 18.96
N PHE A 861 1.58 25.87 19.41
CA PHE A 861 2.83 25.63 18.70
C PHE A 861 3.49 24.34 19.18
N ASP A 862 4.06 23.58 18.25
CA ASP A 862 4.84 22.40 18.59
C ASP A 862 6.14 22.79 19.34
N ILE A 863 6.63 21.88 20.19
CA ILE A 863 7.83 22.09 21.02
C ILE A 863 9.05 22.42 20.16
N ASP A 864 9.20 21.77 19.00
CA ASP A 864 10.30 22.04 18.08
C ASP A 864 10.14 23.41 17.42
N PHE A 865 8.92 23.82 17.08
CA PHE A 865 8.68 25.14 16.49
C PHE A 865 9.09 26.26 17.46
N ARG A 866 8.71 26.12 18.74
CA ARG A 866 9.09 27.05 19.80
C ARG A 866 10.62 27.18 19.91
N LYS A 867 11.32 26.04 19.97
CA LYS A 867 12.78 26.00 20.12
C LYS A 867 13.53 26.55 18.91
N TYR A 868 13.14 26.16 17.70
CA TYR A 868 13.92 26.42 16.49
C TYR A 868 13.52 27.71 15.76
N TYR A 869 12.29 28.20 15.95
CA TYR A 869 11.80 29.41 15.29
C TYR A 869 11.54 30.56 16.27
N MET A 870 10.82 30.29 17.37
CA MET A 870 10.44 31.37 18.30
C MET A 870 11.62 31.84 19.15
N SER A 871 12.44 30.94 19.69
CA SER A 871 13.58 31.31 20.55
C SER A 871 14.60 32.23 19.84
N PRO A 872 15.05 31.94 18.60
CA PRO A 872 15.94 32.85 17.88
C PRO A 872 15.27 34.19 17.55
N LEU A 873 13.97 34.19 17.21
CA LEU A 873 13.22 35.40 16.91
C LEU A 873 13.07 36.29 18.14
N ALA A 874 12.69 35.71 19.28
CA ALA A 874 12.56 36.38 20.56
C ALA A 874 13.89 37.05 20.96
N SER A 875 15.00 36.31 20.84
CA SER A 875 16.35 36.82 21.11
C SER A 875 16.70 38.06 20.29
N ALA A 876 16.36 38.07 19.00
CA ALA A 876 16.65 39.18 18.08
C ALA A 876 15.94 40.48 18.46
N PHE A 877 14.78 40.41 19.11
CA PHE A 877 14.01 41.57 19.57
C PHE A 877 14.10 41.82 21.08
N GLY A 878 14.81 40.95 21.81
CA GLY A 878 14.89 41.01 23.26
C GLY A 878 13.58 40.72 23.98
N LEU A 879 12.76 39.86 23.38
CA LEU A 879 11.50 39.36 23.91
C LEU A 879 11.68 37.94 24.47
N PHE A 880 10.67 37.46 25.19
CA PHE A 880 10.54 36.06 25.59
C PHE A 880 9.78 35.25 24.53
N GLU A 881 9.99 33.93 24.53
CA GLU A 881 9.29 33.01 23.61
C GLU A 881 7.76 33.14 23.72
N ALA A 882 7.23 33.27 24.94
CA ALA A 882 5.80 33.42 25.18
C ALA A 882 5.20 34.70 24.56
N GLU A 883 5.95 35.80 24.52
CA GLU A 883 5.50 37.04 23.87
C GLU A 883 5.42 36.87 22.35
N ILE A 884 6.38 36.15 21.77
CA ILE A 884 6.34 35.79 20.35
C ILE A 884 5.17 34.85 20.04
N GLU A 885 4.87 33.87 20.92
CA GLU A 885 3.71 32.99 20.76
C GLU A 885 2.39 33.78 20.75
N ILE A 886 2.23 34.77 21.64
CA ILE A 886 1.04 35.63 21.69
C ILE A 886 0.90 36.44 20.40
N GLU A 887 1.97 37.08 19.94
CA GLU A 887 1.95 37.86 18.70
C GLU A 887 1.72 36.98 17.46
N ALA A 888 2.34 35.80 17.40
CA ALA A 888 2.14 34.85 16.31
C ALA A 888 0.70 34.33 16.28
N GLU A 889 0.11 34.00 17.43
CA GLU A 889 -1.31 33.65 17.51
C GLU A 889 -2.21 34.79 17.05
N ARG A 890 -1.94 36.04 17.46
CA ARG A 890 -2.69 37.20 17.01
C ARG A 890 -2.64 37.33 15.48
N VAL A 891 -1.47 37.17 14.87
CA VAL A 891 -1.32 37.20 13.41
C VAL A 891 -2.11 36.06 12.75
N ILE A 892 -2.03 34.84 13.27
CA ILE A 892 -2.74 33.67 12.71
C ILE A 892 -4.26 33.85 12.81
N ALA A 893 -4.76 34.24 13.98
CA ALA A 893 -6.19 34.30 14.25
C ALA A 893 -6.84 35.59 13.72
N ASP A 894 -6.21 36.74 13.97
CA ASP A 894 -6.83 38.05 13.73
C ASP A 894 -6.43 38.64 12.36
N ASP A 895 -5.16 38.52 11.96
CA ASP A 895 -4.69 39.06 10.67
C ASP A 895 -4.96 38.11 9.51
N TRP A 896 -4.74 36.80 9.69
CA TRP A 896 -5.01 35.78 8.66
C TRP A 896 -6.43 35.21 8.73
N GLY A 897 -7.16 35.44 9.82
CA GLY A 897 -8.53 34.94 10.00
C GLY A 897 -8.62 33.42 10.13
N LEU A 898 -7.54 32.74 10.52
CA LEU A 898 -7.51 31.28 10.64
C LEU A 898 -8.06 30.83 11.99
N THR A 899 -8.92 29.81 11.96
CA THR A 899 -9.59 29.27 13.16
C THR A 899 -8.99 27.96 13.66
N PHE A 900 -7.88 27.50 13.08
CA PHE A 900 -7.23 26.25 13.49
C PHE A 900 -6.57 26.41 14.84
N SER A 901 -6.68 25.39 15.70
CA SER A 901 -6.06 25.39 17.03
C SER A 901 -4.56 25.07 17.01
N GLY A 902 -4.01 24.60 15.88
CA GLY A 902 -2.63 24.10 15.81
C GLY A 902 -2.42 22.74 16.51
N ARG A 903 -3.47 22.15 17.11
CA ARG A 903 -3.38 20.84 17.75
C ARG A 903 -3.27 19.72 16.73
N TYR A 904 -2.36 18.79 16.99
CA TYR A 904 -2.13 17.67 16.08
C TYR A 904 -3.35 16.76 15.95
N ASP A 905 -4.13 16.55 17.02
CA ASP A 905 -5.28 15.64 17.05
C ASP A 905 -6.51 16.19 16.32
N GLU A 906 -6.51 17.49 16.02
CA GLU A 906 -7.53 18.16 15.21
C GLU A 906 -7.15 18.26 13.72
N ASP A 907 -5.87 18.05 13.37
CA ASP A 907 -5.39 18.06 11.98
C ASP A 907 -5.91 16.84 11.20
N GLU A 908 -6.58 17.08 10.08
CA GLU A 908 -7.14 16.02 9.22
C GLU A 908 -6.08 15.03 8.71
N ARG A 909 -4.84 15.49 8.49
CA ARG A 909 -3.72 14.61 8.13
C ARG A 909 -3.36 13.66 9.27
N ALA A 910 -3.43 14.12 10.51
CA ALA A 910 -3.19 13.28 11.67
C ALA A 910 -4.32 12.27 11.90
N LYS A 911 -5.59 12.70 11.78
CA LYS A 911 -6.75 11.81 11.87
C LYS A 911 -6.71 10.70 10.83
N ARG A 912 -6.22 11.02 9.63
CA ARG A 912 -5.98 10.07 8.52
C ARG A 912 -4.68 9.27 8.65
N GLY A 913 -3.92 9.44 9.74
CA GLY A 913 -2.70 8.69 10.00
C GLY A 913 -1.51 9.04 9.08
N PHE A 914 -1.49 10.20 8.44
CA PHE A 914 -0.40 10.56 7.53
C PHE A 914 0.93 10.76 8.27
N PHE A 915 0.91 10.98 9.59
CA PHE A 915 2.11 11.11 10.42
C PHE A 915 2.56 9.78 11.08
N SER A 916 1.76 8.71 11.03
CA SER A 916 2.05 7.45 11.77
C SER A 916 2.98 6.46 11.04
N ARG A 917 3.46 6.80 9.84
CA ARG A 917 4.41 5.99 9.04
C ARG A 917 5.87 6.44 9.16
N LEU A 918 6.28 7.05 10.28
CA LEU A 918 7.69 7.33 10.58
C LEU A 918 8.36 6.15 11.30
#